data_AF-A0A8B9NGT7-F1
#
_entry.id   AF-A0A8B9NGT7-F1
#
_cell.length_a   1.000
_cell.length_b   1.000
_cell.length_c   1.000
_cell.angle_alpha   90.00
_cell.angle_beta   90.00
_cell.angle_gamma   90.00
#
_symmetry.space_group_name_H-M   'P 1'
#
loop_
_entity.id
_entity.type
_entity.pdbx_description
1 polymer ?
#
loop_
_entity_poly.entity_id
_entity_poly.type
_entity_poly.pdbx_seq_one_letter_code
_entity_poly.pdbx_strand_id
1 'polypeptide(L)'
;MAIDTLNPNYCRSKGEQIALNVDGTCTDETSTYSSKLMDKQTFCSSQAASNVSRYAAAVYKKGELHLTPLHGILQLRPSFTYLDKADAKHREREAANEGGDSSQDEAEDDVKQITVRFSRPETEQARQRRVQSYEFLQKRQAEEHWVHLHYYGLKDSRSEHERQYLFSQGHGLAENTELIKSPSEYLMMLMPPSVEEENDKPMAPSNVLSMAQLRTLPLADQIKILMKNVKVMPFANLMSLLGSGTDSTAVLRCIQQVAMLVQGNWVVKSDVLYPKDTSSPHSGVPAEVLCRGRDFVMWKFTQDRWVVRKEVAAVTKLCPEDVKDFLEHMSVARINKGWEFMLPYDEDFVKKHPDIVQRQHMLWMGIQAKLEKVYNLLKEHLTPKKQEAQSAHPLLVSGEQRVNMAKAKVKQNYGQLEKEFQKQKAEMKSNDASAKMDVSNIRIKEEPVSDEEPMDTSAYEGMNNGIVNGLHAEEDSMDSLNGHLPGGCIDRVAQELKAFVSSTFKKQFVLTLSELKRLFNLHLASLPPGHTLFSGISDKMLQDMVLDTGCKQILVPFPPQTAASPDELKVYALWEAGDTYDQHRQVLLEIFSKNYRVRRNVIQNQLSQECGEDLNKQEVDRVLKDCCVSYGGMWYLKGTVQS
;
A
#
# COMPACT_ATOMS: atom_id res chain seq x y z
N MET A 1 -25.74 45.92 -28.98
CA MET A 1 -25.41 45.81 -30.43
C MET A 1 -26.65 46.16 -31.24
N ALA A 2 -26.51 46.95 -32.29
CA ALA A 2 -27.61 47.25 -33.19
C ALA A 2 -27.92 46.05 -34.09
N ILE A 3 -29.20 45.86 -34.41
CA ILE A 3 -29.70 44.81 -35.32
C ILE A 3 -30.14 45.48 -36.61
N ASP A 4 -29.73 44.92 -37.75
CA ASP A 4 -30.20 45.38 -39.06
C ASP A 4 -31.66 44.94 -39.29
N THR A 5 -32.58 45.90 -39.26
CA THR A 5 -34.02 45.68 -39.42
C THR A 5 -34.47 45.67 -40.88
N LEU A 6 -33.58 45.98 -41.83
CA LEU A 6 -33.83 45.89 -43.27
C LEU A 6 -33.46 44.52 -43.85
N ASN A 7 -32.67 43.75 -43.11
CA ASN A 7 -32.27 42.41 -43.51
C ASN A 7 -33.49 41.47 -43.62
N PRO A 8 -33.58 40.61 -44.66
CA PRO A 8 -34.68 39.66 -44.84
C PRO A 8 -34.86 38.66 -43.68
N ASN A 9 -33.84 38.44 -42.84
CA ASN A 9 -33.93 37.59 -41.66
C ASN A 9 -34.69 38.24 -40.49
N TYR A 10 -35.01 39.54 -40.58
CA TYR A 10 -35.73 40.28 -39.54
C TYR A 10 -37.24 40.32 -39.84
N CYS A 11 -38.05 39.68 -38.98
CA CYS A 11 -39.50 39.74 -39.07
C CYS A 11 -40.02 41.07 -38.48
N ARG A 12 -40.26 42.07 -39.34
CA ARG A 12 -40.66 43.42 -38.93
C ARG A 12 -41.92 43.44 -38.08
N SER A 13 -42.97 42.70 -38.46
CA SER A 13 -44.22 42.63 -37.69
C SER A 13 -44.00 42.16 -36.25
N LYS A 14 -43.14 41.15 -36.06
CA LYS A 14 -42.78 40.67 -34.71
C LYS A 14 -41.90 41.65 -33.96
N GLY A 15 -40.98 42.33 -34.66
CA GLY A 15 -40.15 43.39 -34.10
C GLY A 15 -40.95 44.58 -33.56
N GLU A 16 -42.00 44.99 -34.29
CA GLU A 16 -42.94 46.05 -33.88
C GLU A 16 -43.71 45.64 -32.62
N GLN A 17 -44.21 44.41 -32.59
CA GLN A 17 -44.94 43.87 -31.44
C GLN A 17 -44.07 43.84 -30.18
N ILE A 18 -42.82 43.39 -30.29
CA ILE A 18 -41.89 43.33 -29.15
C ILE A 18 -41.58 44.74 -28.64
N ALA A 19 -41.27 45.68 -29.54
CA ALA A 19 -41.00 47.06 -29.14
C ALA A 19 -42.21 47.71 -28.43
N LEU A 20 -43.42 47.50 -28.96
CA LEU A 20 -44.66 48.00 -28.35
C LEU A 20 -44.94 47.40 -26.97
N ASN A 21 -44.65 46.11 -26.78
CA ASN A 21 -44.82 45.45 -25.48
C ASN A 21 -43.84 45.99 -24.43
N VAL A 22 -42.62 46.33 -24.84
CA VAL A 22 -41.54 46.79 -23.94
C VAL A 22 -41.68 48.28 -23.60
N ASP A 23 -41.79 49.13 -24.62
CA ASP A 23 -41.72 50.60 -24.46
C ASP A 23 -43.11 51.25 -24.47
N GLY A 24 -44.13 50.57 -24.98
CA GLY A 24 -45.49 51.12 -25.09
C GLY A 24 -45.68 52.08 -26.25
N THR A 25 -46.80 52.82 -26.21
CA THR A 25 -47.22 53.72 -27.29
C THR A 25 -46.56 55.10 -27.22
N CYS A 26 -45.91 55.45 -26.10
CA CYS A 26 -45.23 56.72 -25.90
C CYS A 26 -43.71 56.57 -26.05
N THR A 27 -43.10 57.43 -26.85
CA THR A 27 -41.64 57.54 -26.96
C THR A 27 -41.14 58.55 -25.92
N ASP A 28 -40.73 58.03 -24.76
CA ASP A 28 -40.08 58.80 -23.70
C ASP A 28 -38.55 58.65 -23.79
N GLU A 29 -37.80 59.57 -23.16
CA GLU A 29 -36.32 59.52 -23.01
C GLU A 29 -35.81 58.24 -22.30
N THR A 30 -36.71 57.46 -21.70
CA THR A 30 -36.40 56.19 -21.00
C THR A 30 -36.62 54.94 -21.86
N SER A 31 -36.98 55.13 -23.13
CA SER A 31 -37.28 54.03 -24.06
C SER A 31 -36.07 53.12 -24.31
N THR A 32 -36.33 51.80 -24.37
CA THR A 32 -35.31 50.77 -24.55
C THR A 32 -34.82 50.72 -26.00
N TYR A 33 -35.73 50.92 -26.94
CA TYR A 33 -35.47 50.96 -28.39
C TYR A 33 -35.67 52.36 -28.94
N SER A 34 -34.72 52.84 -29.73
CA SER A 34 -34.78 54.17 -30.34
C SER A 34 -35.81 54.26 -31.47
N SER A 35 -36.10 53.13 -32.11
CA SER A 35 -37.14 53.00 -33.13
C SER A 35 -38.34 52.22 -32.59
N LYS A 36 -39.46 52.24 -33.32
CA LYS A 36 -40.64 51.40 -33.03
C LYS A 36 -40.41 49.91 -33.35
N LEU A 37 -39.16 49.49 -33.47
CA LEU A 37 -38.72 48.13 -33.79
C LEU A 37 -37.69 47.71 -32.74
N MET A 38 -37.60 46.40 -32.49
CA MET A 38 -36.49 45.83 -31.71
C MET A 38 -35.18 45.96 -32.51
N ASP A 39 -34.54 47.12 -32.41
CA ASP A 39 -33.35 47.54 -33.17
C ASP A 39 -32.03 47.27 -32.43
N LYS A 40 -32.09 46.75 -31.20
CA LYS A 40 -30.94 46.52 -30.33
C LYS A 40 -31.02 45.17 -29.63
N GLN A 41 -29.89 44.48 -29.53
CA GLN A 41 -29.68 43.36 -28.63
C GLN A 41 -28.67 43.74 -27.54
N THR A 42 -29.04 43.51 -26.28
CA THR A 42 -28.18 43.75 -25.12
C THR A 42 -27.49 42.46 -24.71
N PHE A 43 -26.19 42.51 -24.44
CA PHE A 43 -25.45 41.39 -23.86
C PHE A 43 -25.12 41.67 -22.40
N CYS A 44 -25.23 40.64 -21.56
CA CYS A 44 -24.85 40.67 -20.15
C CYS A 44 -23.64 39.75 -19.93
N SER A 45 -22.70 40.18 -19.09
CA SER A 45 -21.49 39.42 -18.75
C SER A 45 -21.67 38.58 -17.50
N SER A 46 -21.08 37.39 -17.48
CA SER A 46 -20.80 36.64 -16.26
C SER A 46 -19.30 36.39 -16.12
N GLN A 47 -18.76 36.52 -14.90
CA GLN A 47 -17.36 36.18 -14.63
C GLN A 47 -17.15 34.67 -14.78
N ALA A 48 -16.21 34.27 -15.63
CA ALA A 48 -15.95 32.86 -15.94
C ALA A 48 -14.98 32.21 -14.93
N ALA A 49 -14.05 32.98 -14.38
CA ALA A 49 -13.08 32.51 -13.40
C ALA A 49 -12.80 33.59 -12.35
N SER A 50 -12.71 33.17 -11.08
CA SER A 50 -12.36 34.03 -9.95
C SER A 50 -10.85 34.30 -9.86
N ASN A 51 -10.03 33.31 -10.20
CA ASN A 51 -8.57 33.45 -10.28
C ASN A 51 -8.09 33.31 -11.72
N VAL A 52 -7.48 34.38 -12.23
CA VAL A 52 -6.97 34.48 -13.61
C VAL A 52 -5.45 34.53 -13.71
N SER A 53 -4.72 34.45 -12.58
CA SER A 53 -3.25 34.62 -12.57
C SER A 53 -2.50 33.56 -13.40
N ARG A 54 -3.13 32.41 -13.63
CA ARG A 54 -2.61 31.30 -14.43
C ARG A 54 -2.92 31.41 -15.93
N TYR A 55 -3.65 32.43 -16.37
CA TYR A 55 -3.99 32.62 -17.78
C TYR A 55 -3.26 33.84 -18.35
N ALA A 56 -2.78 33.69 -19.58
CA ALA A 56 -2.15 34.76 -20.34
C ALA A 56 -2.65 34.74 -21.78
N ALA A 57 -2.79 35.93 -22.38
CA ALA A 57 -2.87 36.06 -23.83
C ALA A 57 -1.48 35.89 -24.42
N ALA A 58 -1.40 35.19 -25.56
CA ALA A 58 -0.13 34.92 -26.23
C ALA A 58 -0.18 35.44 -27.67
N VAL A 59 0.70 36.40 -28.00
CA VAL A 59 0.84 36.90 -29.37
C VAL A 59 2.07 36.27 -29.99
N TYR A 60 1.84 35.51 -31.06
CA TYR A 60 2.90 34.86 -31.82
C TYR A 60 3.35 35.72 -33.01
N LYS A 61 4.65 35.95 -33.16
CA LYS A 61 5.22 36.68 -34.29
C LYS A 61 6.66 36.24 -34.54
N LYS A 62 6.97 35.84 -35.78
CA LYS A 62 8.35 35.55 -36.25
C LYS A 62 9.13 34.56 -35.35
N GLY A 63 8.48 33.51 -34.85
CA GLY A 63 9.13 32.51 -33.99
C GLY A 63 9.14 32.85 -32.49
N GLU A 64 8.70 34.05 -32.11
CA GLU A 64 8.62 34.49 -30.71
C GLU A 64 7.17 34.46 -30.21
N LEU A 65 7.00 34.17 -28.91
CA LEU A 65 5.72 34.16 -28.22
C LEU A 65 5.75 35.17 -27.07
N HIS A 66 4.96 36.23 -27.17
CA HIS A 66 4.85 37.25 -26.13
C HIS A 66 3.63 36.97 -25.26
N LEU A 67 3.85 36.81 -23.95
CA LEU A 67 2.82 36.51 -22.97
C LEU A 67 2.38 37.78 -22.24
N THR A 68 1.07 38.01 -22.14
CA THR A 68 0.46 39.12 -21.38
C THR A 68 -0.56 38.54 -20.38
N PRO A 69 -0.40 38.75 -19.07
CA PRO A 69 -1.36 38.28 -18.07
C PRO A 69 -2.77 38.86 -18.30
N LEU A 70 -3.79 38.05 -18.07
CA LEU A 70 -5.18 38.51 -18.19
C LEU A 70 -5.67 39.09 -16.87
N HIS A 71 -6.34 40.25 -16.94
CA HIS A 71 -6.98 40.87 -15.77
C HIS A 71 -8.32 40.22 -15.42
N GLY A 72 -9.05 39.72 -16.41
CA GLY A 72 -10.35 39.10 -16.21
C GLY A 72 -10.83 38.34 -17.45
N ILE A 73 -11.66 37.33 -17.22
CA ILE A 73 -12.29 36.54 -18.28
C ILE A 73 -13.81 36.62 -18.09
N LEU A 74 -14.47 37.26 -19.05
CA LEU A 74 -15.91 37.49 -19.03
C LEU A 74 -16.56 36.71 -20.16
N GLN A 75 -17.68 36.07 -19.86
CA GLN A 75 -18.53 35.43 -20.85
C GLN A 75 -19.75 36.32 -21.11
N LEU A 76 -19.89 36.80 -22.34
CA LEU A 76 -21.05 37.57 -22.78
C LEU A 76 -22.16 36.64 -23.25
N ARG A 77 -23.38 36.89 -22.77
CA ARG A 77 -24.60 36.20 -23.20
C ARG A 77 -25.66 37.19 -23.65
N PRO A 78 -26.51 36.84 -24.64
CA PRO A 78 -27.73 37.57 -24.92
C PRO A 78 -28.57 37.77 -23.66
N SER A 79 -28.94 39.02 -23.37
CA SER A 79 -29.84 39.36 -22.27
C SER A 79 -31.27 39.40 -22.77
N PHE A 80 -32.18 38.78 -22.01
CA PHE A 80 -33.62 38.79 -22.27
C PHE A 80 -34.39 39.70 -21.31
N THR A 81 -33.69 40.64 -20.64
CA THR A 81 -34.28 41.61 -19.69
C THR A 81 -35.39 42.46 -20.28
N TYR A 82 -35.48 42.59 -21.61
CA TYR A 82 -36.59 43.26 -22.26
C TYR A 82 -37.92 42.51 -22.08
N LEU A 83 -37.91 41.18 -21.94
CA LEU A 83 -39.11 40.39 -21.64
C LEU A 83 -39.60 40.69 -20.21
N ASP A 84 -38.69 40.72 -19.24
CA ASP A 84 -39.03 41.08 -17.85
C ASP A 84 -39.63 42.50 -17.76
N LYS A 85 -39.09 43.45 -18.55
CA LYS A 85 -39.64 44.80 -18.67
C LYS A 85 -41.04 44.82 -19.30
N ALA A 86 -41.26 44.03 -20.36
CA ALA A 86 -42.57 43.92 -20.99
C ALA A 86 -43.62 43.36 -20.00
N ASP A 87 -43.26 42.33 -19.25
CA ASP A 87 -44.15 41.74 -18.22
C ASP A 87 -44.42 42.71 -17.07
N ALA A 88 -43.43 43.51 -16.67
CA ALA A 88 -43.62 44.56 -15.67
C ALA A 88 -44.57 45.66 -16.17
N LYS A 89 -44.40 46.12 -17.43
CA LYS A 89 -45.28 47.11 -18.06
C LYS A 89 -46.69 46.57 -18.29
N HIS A 90 -46.82 45.31 -18.65
CA HIS A 90 -48.12 44.65 -18.75
C HIS A 90 -48.84 44.62 -17.40
N ARG A 91 -48.16 44.19 -16.34
CA ARG A 91 -48.72 44.20 -14.97
C ARG A 91 -49.11 45.59 -14.50
N GLU A 92 -48.31 46.62 -14.82
CA GLU A 92 -48.63 48.01 -14.51
C GLU A 92 -49.91 48.48 -15.22
N ARG A 93 -50.11 48.09 -16.49
CA ARG A 93 -51.32 48.43 -17.25
C ARG A 93 -52.56 47.70 -16.77
N GLU A 94 -52.45 46.41 -16.45
CA GLU A 94 -53.56 45.64 -15.89
C GLU A 94 -54.01 46.22 -14.54
N ALA A 95 -53.05 46.54 -13.66
CA ALA A 95 -53.35 47.19 -12.38
C ALA A 95 -54.00 48.59 -12.56
N ALA A 96 -53.58 49.34 -13.58
CA ALA A 96 -54.19 50.64 -13.90
C ALA A 96 -55.59 50.52 -14.51
N ASN A 97 -55.89 49.42 -15.22
CA ASN A 97 -57.21 49.15 -15.80
C ASN A 97 -58.19 48.55 -14.77
N GLU A 98 -57.71 47.72 -13.82
CA GLU A 98 -58.54 47.19 -12.71
C GLU A 98 -58.88 48.26 -11.66
N GLY A 99 -58.08 49.33 -11.55
CA GLY A 99 -58.38 50.49 -10.69
C GLY A 99 -59.55 51.37 -11.16
N GLY A 100 -60.25 50.99 -12.24
CA GLY A 100 -61.35 51.75 -12.85
C GLY A 100 -62.77 51.32 -12.44
N ASP A 101 -62.95 50.21 -11.72
CA ASP A 101 -64.28 49.73 -11.33
C ASP A 101 -64.26 48.96 -10.00
N SER A 102 -64.01 49.67 -8.90
CA SER A 102 -64.59 49.36 -7.59
C SER A 102 -64.24 50.50 -6.63
N SER A 103 -65.10 51.52 -6.61
CA SER A 103 -65.32 52.30 -5.41
C SER A 103 -65.62 51.35 -4.24
N GLN A 104 -65.05 51.64 -3.07
CA GLN A 104 -65.37 51.04 -1.76
C GLN A 104 -64.48 49.87 -1.33
N ASP A 105 -63.21 50.17 -1.07
CA ASP A 105 -62.63 49.86 0.23
C ASP A 105 -61.57 50.92 0.54
N GLU A 106 -62.01 51.93 1.28
CA GLU A 106 -61.14 52.78 2.09
C GLU A 106 -60.38 51.83 3.02
N ALA A 107 -59.18 51.41 2.61
CA ALA A 107 -58.22 50.88 3.56
C ALA A 107 -57.85 52.06 4.46
N GLU A 108 -58.54 52.13 5.60
CA GLU A 108 -58.25 53.02 6.70
C GLU A 108 -56.75 53.21 6.81
N ASP A 109 -56.31 54.46 6.74
CA ASP A 109 -54.99 54.91 7.15
C ASP A 109 -54.83 54.50 8.63
N ASP A 110 -54.39 53.27 8.84
CA ASP A 110 -54.01 52.77 10.15
C ASP A 110 -52.80 53.61 10.55
N VAL A 111 -53.07 54.58 11.44
CA VAL A 111 -52.10 55.52 11.99
C VAL A 111 -50.97 54.69 12.57
N LYS A 112 -49.92 54.48 11.79
CA LYS A 112 -48.70 53.81 12.23
C LYS A 112 -48.15 54.61 13.38
N GLN A 113 -48.42 54.17 14.61
CA GLN A 113 -47.65 54.54 15.77
C GLN A 113 -46.17 54.45 15.39
N ILE A 114 -45.49 55.60 15.43
CA ILE A 114 -44.04 55.66 15.29
C ILE A 114 -43.46 55.05 16.56
N THR A 115 -43.49 53.72 16.61
CA THR A 115 -42.79 52.96 17.62
C THR A 115 -41.33 53.02 17.22
N VAL A 116 -40.56 53.85 17.94
CA VAL A 116 -39.12 53.98 17.76
C VAL A 116 -38.49 52.62 18.08
N ARG A 117 -38.39 51.75 17.06
CA ARG A 117 -37.75 50.45 17.19
C ARG A 117 -36.26 50.70 17.29
N PHE A 118 -35.76 50.74 18.52
CA PHE A 118 -34.33 50.65 18.79
C PHE A 118 -33.79 49.43 18.06
N SER A 119 -32.83 49.66 17.16
CA SER A 119 -32.16 48.60 16.42
C SER A 119 -31.53 47.64 17.41
N ARG A 120 -32.05 46.43 17.53
CA ARG A 120 -31.38 45.37 18.29
C ARG A 120 -30.00 45.15 17.64
N PRO A 121 -28.90 45.10 18.41
CA PRO A 121 -27.61 44.74 17.85
C PRO A 121 -27.72 43.37 17.17
N GLU A 122 -27.42 43.36 15.86
CA GLU A 122 -27.45 42.18 15.01
C GLU A 122 -26.40 41.18 15.52
N THR A 123 -26.76 39.90 15.63
CA THR A 123 -25.79 38.85 15.98
C THR A 123 -24.83 38.62 14.81
N GLU A 124 -23.58 38.25 15.11
CA GLU A 124 -22.54 38.07 14.08
C GLU A 124 -22.94 37.05 13.00
N GLN A 125 -23.65 35.97 13.39
CA GLN A 125 -24.20 35.00 12.43
C GLN A 125 -25.31 35.56 11.54
N ALA A 126 -26.19 36.42 12.08
CA ALA A 126 -27.24 37.05 11.29
C ALA A 126 -26.65 38.04 10.28
N ARG A 127 -25.64 38.81 10.72
CA ARG A 127 -24.88 39.71 9.85
C ARG A 127 -24.19 38.96 8.70
N GLN A 128 -23.56 37.83 8.99
CA GLN A 128 -22.92 37.00 7.96
C GLN A 128 -23.93 36.45 6.94
N ARG A 129 -25.08 35.95 7.39
CA ARG A 129 -26.14 35.49 6.48
C ARG A 129 -26.70 36.61 5.63
N ARG A 130 -26.89 37.81 6.20
CA ARG A 130 -27.32 39.00 5.45
C ARG A 130 -26.28 39.40 4.41
N VAL A 131 -24.99 39.41 4.75
CA VAL A 131 -23.91 39.74 3.80
C VAL A 131 -23.78 38.70 2.68
N GLN A 132 -24.20 37.46 2.91
CA GLN A 132 -24.24 36.40 1.89
C GLN A 132 -25.58 36.34 1.13
N SER A 133 -26.56 37.19 1.45
CA SER A 133 -27.86 37.16 0.78
C SER A 133 -27.80 37.77 -0.61
N TYR A 134 -28.66 37.26 -1.51
CA TYR A 134 -28.76 37.75 -2.88
C TYR A 134 -29.11 39.26 -2.92
N GLU A 135 -30.08 39.70 -2.12
CA GLU A 135 -30.50 41.10 -2.05
C GLU A 135 -29.35 42.03 -1.63
N PHE A 136 -28.54 41.61 -0.65
CA PHE A 136 -27.41 42.40 -0.19
C PHE A 136 -26.31 42.49 -1.25
N LEU A 137 -25.97 41.37 -1.91
CA LEU A 137 -25.00 41.35 -3.00
C LEU A 137 -25.48 42.20 -4.19
N GLN A 138 -26.75 42.11 -4.55
CA GLN A 138 -27.34 42.87 -5.66
C GLN A 138 -27.32 44.37 -5.37
N LYS A 139 -27.67 44.78 -4.14
CA LYS A 139 -27.59 46.18 -3.73
C LYS A 139 -26.15 46.70 -3.77
N ARG A 140 -25.20 45.92 -3.25
CA ARG A 140 -23.77 46.26 -3.30
C ARG A 140 -23.25 46.39 -4.73
N GLN A 141 -23.71 45.54 -5.65
CA GLN A 141 -23.39 45.67 -7.08
C GLN A 141 -24.02 46.93 -7.69
N ALA A 142 -25.23 47.30 -7.29
CA ALA A 142 -25.91 48.51 -7.78
C ALA A 142 -25.30 49.82 -7.24
N GLU A 143 -24.52 49.76 -6.16
CA GLU A 143 -23.75 50.91 -5.64
C GLU A 143 -22.53 51.25 -6.53
N GLU A 144 -22.07 50.32 -7.36
CA GLU A 144 -20.98 50.56 -8.32
C GLU A 144 -21.51 51.36 -9.53
N HIS A 145 -20.83 52.45 -9.86
CA HIS A 145 -21.29 53.39 -10.89
C HIS A 145 -20.92 52.90 -12.29
N TRP A 146 -21.82 53.12 -13.25
CA TRP A 146 -21.57 52.79 -14.65
C TRP A 146 -20.46 53.65 -15.25
N VAL A 147 -19.48 52.99 -15.87
CA VAL A 147 -18.43 53.63 -16.68
C VAL A 147 -18.73 53.39 -18.15
N HIS A 148 -19.04 54.44 -18.89
CA HIS A 148 -19.31 54.36 -20.32
C HIS A 148 -18.02 54.34 -21.13
N LEU A 149 -17.91 53.36 -22.04
CA LEU A 149 -16.73 53.17 -22.88
C LEU A 149 -17.10 53.39 -24.36
N HIS A 150 -16.18 54.00 -25.11
CA HIS A 150 -16.27 54.04 -26.56
C HIS A 150 -15.75 52.73 -27.15
N TYR A 151 -16.57 52.08 -27.97
CA TYR A 151 -16.20 50.84 -28.65
C TYR A 151 -15.45 51.14 -29.95
N TYR A 152 -14.21 50.67 -30.05
CA TYR A 152 -13.41 50.66 -31.26
C TYR A 152 -13.28 49.23 -31.77
N GLY A 153 -13.73 48.98 -33.00
CA GLY A 153 -13.76 47.64 -33.58
C GLY A 153 -12.38 47.17 -34.06
N LEU A 154 -12.26 45.88 -34.39
CA LEU A 154 -11.00 45.26 -34.80
C LEU A 154 -10.28 45.95 -35.98
N LYS A 155 -11.03 46.59 -36.88
CA LYS A 155 -10.51 47.27 -38.07
C LYS A 155 -10.13 48.74 -37.83
N ASP A 156 -10.30 49.25 -36.62
CA ASP A 156 -9.93 50.61 -36.29
C ASP A 156 -8.41 50.73 -36.14
N SER A 157 -7.83 51.80 -36.67
CA SER A 157 -6.43 52.19 -36.49
C SER A 157 -5.98 52.21 -35.03
N ARG A 158 -6.89 52.56 -34.10
CA ARG A 158 -6.60 52.56 -32.66
C ARG A 158 -6.34 51.15 -32.14
N SER A 159 -7.13 50.16 -32.58
CA SER A 159 -6.96 48.76 -32.18
C SER A 159 -5.65 48.18 -32.71
N GLU A 160 -5.23 48.58 -33.92
CA GLU A 160 -3.92 48.18 -34.46
C GLU A 160 -2.76 48.78 -33.67
N HIS A 161 -2.88 50.04 -33.25
CA HIS A 161 -1.88 50.70 -32.42
C HIS A 161 -1.77 50.06 -31.03
N GLU A 162 -2.90 49.85 -30.35
CA GLU A 162 -2.94 49.27 -29.00
C GLU A 162 -2.42 47.83 -28.97
N ARG A 163 -2.64 47.06 -30.04
CA ARG A 163 -2.06 45.71 -30.21
C ARG A 163 -0.53 45.71 -30.11
N GLN A 164 0.15 46.82 -30.40
CA GLN A 164 1.60 46.92 -30.29
C GLN A 164 2.08 46.80 -28.83
N TYR A 165 1.23 47.14 -27.84
CA TYR A 165 1.56 47.00 -26.42
C TYR A 165 1.58 45.56 -25.91
N LEU A 166 1.08 44.59 -26.69
CA LEU A 166 1.18 43.16 -26.36
C LEU A 166 2.57 42.58 -26.64
N PHE A 167 3.46 43.33 -27.30
CA PHE A 167 4.84 42.90 -27.56
C PHE A 167 5.76 43.41 -26.45
N SER A 168 6.60 42.52 -25.91
CA SER A 168 7.65 42.90 -24.96
C SER A 168 8.75 43.67 -25.67
N GLN A 169 9.17 44.80 -25.08
CA GLN A 169 10.27 45.63 -25.62
C GLN A 169 11.67 45.12 -25.23
N GLY A 170 11.77 44.02 -24.48
CA GLY A 170 13.04 43.44 -24.05
C GLY A 170 13.78 42.78 -25.21
N HIS A 171 15.02 43.21 -25.45
CA HIS A 171 15.92 42.59 -26.43
C HIS A 171 16.54 41.30 -25.85
N GLY A 172 16.87 40.35 -26.74
CA GLY A 172 17.16 38.94 -26.43
C GLY A 172 18.25 38.63 -25.38
N LEU A 173 18.13 37.40 -24.85
CA LEU A 173 19.06 36.69 -23.95
C LEU A 173 19.42 37.38 -22.61
N ALA A 174 18.47 38.05 -21.97
CA ALA A 174 18.58 38.22 -20.52
C ALA A 174 18.28 36.87 -19.86
N GLU A 175 19.28 36.23 -19.26
CA GLU A 175 19.07 35.05 -18.42
C GLU A 175 18.04 35.37 -17.33
N ASN A 176 17.06 34.48 -17.16
CA ASN A 176 15.97 34.68 -16.21
C ASN A 176 16.49 34.48 -14.77
N THR A 177 16.47 35.52 -13.95
CA THR A 177 16.93 35.50 -12.56
C THR A 177 15.91 34.91 -11.57
N GLU A 178 14.65 34.78 -11.96
CA GLU A 178 13.55 34.38 -11.08
C GLU A 178 13.25 32.87 -11.14
N LEU A 179 13.46 32.23 -12.29
CA LEU A 179 13.13 30.83 -12.53
C LEU A 179 14.33 29.88 -12.30
N ILE A 180 14.99 30.00 -11.14
CA ILE A 180 16.25 29.31 -10.82
C ILE A 180 16.10 28.03 -9.96
N LYS A 181 14.87 27.64 -9.65
CA LYS A 181 14.60 26.52 -8.72
C LYS A 181 14.90 25.16 -9.34
N SER A 182 15.45 24.26 -8.53
CA SER A 182 15.67 22.86 -8.95
C SER A 182 14.35 22.10 -9.08
N PRO A 183 14.30 21.00 -9.85
CA PRO A 183 13.08 20.19 -10.00
C PRO A 183 12.51 19.68 -8.66
N SER A 184 13.36 19.31 -7.71
CA SER A 184 12.94 18.85 -6.38
C SER A 184 12.35 19.98 -5.53
N GLU A 185 12.97 21.17 -5.54
CA GLU A 185 12.45 22.35 -4.85
C GLU A 185 11.12 22.82 -5.44
N TYR A 186 11.01 22.81 -6.77
CA TYR A 186 9.77 23.16 -7.45
C TYR A 186 8.64 22.19 -7.09
N LEU A 187 8.93 20.88 -7.07
CA LEU A 187 7.96 19.88 -6.65
C LEU A 187 7.49 20.07 -5.21
N MET A 188 8.41 20.34 -4.27
CA MET A 188 8.05 20.64 -2.87
C MET A 188 7.21 21.92 -2.73
N MET A 189 7.37 22.89 -3.63
CA MET A 189 6.52 24.08 -3.63
C MET A 189 5.11 23.79 -4.16
N LEU A 190 4.99 22.97 -5.21
CA LEU A 190 3.70 22.55 -5.75
C LEU A 190 2.94 21.65 -4.79
N MET A 191 3.68 20.86 -4.00
CA MET A 191 3.15 19.93 -3.01
C MET A 191 3.81 20.21 -1.66
N PRO A 192 3.40 21.28 -0.95
CA PRO A 192 3.93 21.54 0.37
C PRO A 192 3.64 20.33 1.27
N PRO A 193 4.63 19.89 2.08
CA PRO A 193 4.40 18.80 3.01
C PRO A 193 3.25 19.19 3.94
N SER A 194 2.33 18.26 4.17
CA SER A 194 1.36 18.42 5.24
C SER A 194 2.15 18.69 6.51
N VAL A 195 1.88 19.81 7.17
CA VAL A 195 2.26 19.97 8.57
C VAL A 195 1.40 18.95 9.30
N GLU A 196 1.88 17.71 9.39
CA GLU A 196 1.41 16.78 10.38
C GLU A 196 1.73 17.49 11.70
N GLU A 197 0.71 18.11 12.29
CA GLU A 197 0.75 18.40 13.71
C GLU A 197 1.26 17.13 14.38
N GLU A 198 2.23 17.29 15.28
CA GLU A 198 2.88 16.23 16.05
C GLU A 198 1.88 15.59 17.04
N ASN A 199 0.74 15.16 16.53
CA ASN A 199 -0.37 14.54 17.24
C ASN A 199 -0.45 13.09 16.79
N ASP A 200 -0.16 12.25 17.77
CA ASP A 200 -0.25 10.80 17.83
C ASP A 200 0.79 9.99 17.06
N LYS A 201 1.67 9.39 17.88
CA LYS A 201 2.53 8.26 17.55
C LYS A 201 1.74 7.26 16.70
N PRO A 202 2.29 6.79 15.57
CA PRO A 202 1.58 5.89 14.67
C PRO A 202 1.08 4.64 15.42
N MET A 203 -0.17 4.24 15.15
CA MET A 203 -0.85 3.01 15.64
C MET A 203 -0.21 1.68 15.17
N ALA A 204 1.03 1.71 14.65
CA ALA A 204 1.81 0.50 14.48
C ALA A 204 2.25 -0.01 15.88
N PRO A 205 2.45 -1.32 16.09
CA PRO A 205 3.16 -1.77 17.28
C PRO A 205 4.47 -0.97 17.37
N SER A 206 4.74 -0.34 18.52
CA SER A 206 5.75 0.71 18.74
C SER A 206 7.18 0.38 18.28
N ASN A 207 7.42 -0.84 17.80
CA ASN A 207 8.68 -1.33 17.28
C ASN A 207 8.79 -1.28 15.74
N VAL A 208 7.76 -0.95 14.96
CA VAL A 208 7.81 -0.95 13.48
C VAL A 208 7.69 0.47 12.92
N LEU A 209 8.80 1.04 12.49
CA LEU A 209 8.87 2.34 11.79
C LEU A 209 9.12 2.13 10.30
N SER A 210 8.60 3.03 9.46
CA SER A 210 8.97 3.05 8.04
C SER A 210 10.44 3.45 7.87
N MET A 211 11.09 3.08 6.76
CA MET A 211 12.47 3.51 6.49
C MET A 211 12.61 5.04 6.41
N ALA A 212 11.54 5.75 6.03
CA ALA A 212 11.51 7.21 6.01
C ALA A 212 11.50 7.78 7.44
N GLN A 213 10.65 7.27 8.32
CA GLN A 213 10.61 7.66 9.74
C GLN A 213 11.88 7.25 10.49
N LEU A 214 12.45 6.08 10.18
CA LEU A 214 13.72 5.66 10.76
C LEU A 214 14.82 6.69 10.44
N ARG A 215 14.85 7.21 9.21
CA ARG A 215 15.86 8.20 8.79
C ARG A 215 15.73 9.56 9.48
N THR A 216 14.60 9.89 10.10
CA THR A 216 14.46 11.12 10.89
C THR A 216 15.03 11.00 12.30
N LEU A 217 15.28 9.79 12.79
CA LEU A 217 15.80 9.54 14.13
C LEU A 217 17.34 9.69 14.21
N PRO A 218 17.91 9.91 15.42
CA PRO A 218 19.35 9.85 15.63
C PRO A 218 19.93 8.47 15.29
N LEU A 219 21.17 8.43 14.78
CA LEU A 219 21.83 7.19 14.32
C LEU A 219 21.80 6.04 15.36
N ALA A 220 22.00 6.35 16.64
CA ALA A 220 21.98 5.35 17.70
C ALA A 220 20.61 4.68 17.84
N ASP A 221 19.53 5.46 17.72
CA ASP A 221 18.16 4.96 17.80
C ASP A 221 17.78 4.16 16.56
N GLN A 222 18.24 4.60 15.37
CA GLN A 222 18.09 3.82 14.13
C GLN A 222 18.66 2.41 14.27
N ILE A 223 19.92 2.32 14.72
CA ILE A 223 20.61 1.04 14.90
C ILE A 223 19.94 0.21 15.99
N LYS A 224 19.54 0.82 17.11
CA LYS A 224 18.83 0.13 18.20
C LYS A 224 17.52 -0.48 17.72
N ILE A 225 16.71 0.26 16.98
CA ILE A 225 15.43 -0.21 16.44
C ILE A 225 15.65 -1.32 15.42
N LEU A 226 16.60 -1.15 14.49
CA LEU A 226 16.95 -2.20 13.50
C LEU A 226 17.39 -3.49 14.19
N MET A 227 18.32 -3.42 15.15
CA MET A 227 18.80 -4.59 15.87
C MET A 227 17.71 -5.22 16.74
N LYS A 228 16.82 -4.40 17.33
CA LYS A 228 15.67 -4.91 18.08
C LYS A 228 14.68 -5.63 17.18
N ASN A 229 14.55 -5.30 15.89
CA ASN A 229 13.62 -5.99 15.00
C ASN A 229 14.24 -7.21 14.33
N VAL A 230 15.44 -7.06 13.75
CA VAL A 230 16.11 -8.09 12.94
C VAL A 230 16.81 -9.15 13.81
N LYS A 231 17.23 -8.79 15.03
CA LYS A 231 17.93 -9.62 16.03
C LYS A 231 19.35 -10.06 15.64
N VAL A 232 19.57 -10.43 14.38
CA VAL A 232 20.86 -10.88 13.85
C VAL A 232 21.09 -10.38 12.43
N MET A 233 22.21 -9.72 12.14
CA MET A 233 22.53 -9.29 10.78
C MET A 233 24.03 -9.11 10.51
N PRO A 234 24.48 -9.26 9.25
CA PRO A 234 25.83 -8.86 8.84
C PRO A 234 26.01 -7.35 8.91
N PHE A 235 27.23 -6.88 9.16
CA PHE A 235 27.52 -5.44 9.22
C PHE A 235 27.27 -4.72 7.89
N ALA A 236 27.58 -5.38 6.76
CA ALA A 236 27.33 -4.84 5.43
C ALA A 236 25.84 -4.53 5.19
N ASN A 237 24.95 -5.42 5.64
CA ASN A 237 23.52 -5.22 5.51
C ASN A 237 23.04 -4.03 6.37
N LEU A 238 23.62 -3.83 7.56
CA LEU A 238 23.30 -2.66 8.37
C LEU A 238 23.67 -1.37 7.64
N MET A 239 24.88 -1.31 7.07
CA MET A 239 25.32 -0.16 6.28
C MET A 239 24.40 0.12 5.08
N SER A 240 23.85 -0.93 4.45
CA SER A 240 22.92 -0.78 3.31
C SER A 240 21.54 -0.25 3.69
N LEU A 241 21.09 -0.51 4.93
CA LEU A 241 19.82 -0.01 5.44
C LEU A 241 19.94 1.45 5.91
N LEU A 242 21.12 1.83 6.41
CA LEU A 242 21.42 3.21 6.77
C LEU A 242 21.58 4.08 5.51
N GLY A 243 21.39 5.40 5.65
CA GLY A 243 21.46 6.33 4.52
C GLY A 243 22.84 6.33 3.84
N SER A 244 22.86 6.51 2.51
CA SER A 244 24.09 6.66 1.73
C SER A 244 24.95 7.79 2.31
N GLY A 245 26.20 7.50 2.67
CA GLY A 245 27.12 8.47 3.29
C GLY A 245 27.24 8.38 4.82
N THR A 246 26.57 7.42 5.47
CA THR A 246 26.74 7.20 6.92
C THR A 246 28.16 6.72 7.24
N ASP A 247 28.83 7.34 8.21
CA ASP A 247 30.18 6.96 8.65
C ASP A 247 30.19 5.58 9.32
N SER A 248 30.94 4.64 8.75
CA SER A 248 31.09 3.29 9.26
C SER A 248 31.67 3.23 10.69
N THR A 249 32.54 4.18 11.06
CA THR A 249 33.17 4.20 12.40
C THR A 249 32.14 4.56 13.47
N ALA A 250 31.31 5.57 13.19
CA ALA A 250 30.17 5.93 14.04
C ALA A 250 29.19 4.76 14.21
N VAL A 251 28.87 4.03 13.14
CA VAL A 251 27.99 2.85 13.18
C VAL A 251 28.59 1.76 14.06
N LEU A 252 29.88 1.45 13.91
CA LEU A 252 30.60 0.46 14.73
C LEU A 252 30.61 0.83 16.21
N ARG A 253 30.72 2.11 16.54
CA ARG A 253 30.63 2.58 17.93
C ARG A 253 29.22 2.41 18.50
N CYS A 254 28.19 2.75 17.74
CA CYS A 254 26.79 2.67 18.17
C CYS A 254 26.32 1.21 18.29
N ILE A 255 26.62 0.35 17.32
CA ILE A 255 26.17 -1.04 17.32
C ILE A 255 26.72 -1.85 18.51
N GLN A 256 27.97 -1.59 18.92
CA GLN A 256 28.57 -2.21 20.10
C GLN A 256 27.83 -1.90 21.41
N GLN A 257 27.01 -0.84 21.46
CA GLN A 257 26.19 -0.52 22.63
C GLN A 257 24.96 -1.42 22.73
N VAL A 258 24.40 -1.87 21.60
CA VAL A 258 23.11 -2.57 21.53
C VAL A 258 23.20 -4.02 21.03
N ALA A 259 24.34 -4.42 20.47
CA ALA A 259 24.59 -5.75 19.92
C ALA A 259 26.01 -6.25 20.24
N MET A 260 26.23 -7.55 20.06
CA MET A 260 27.48 -8.28 20.29
C MET A 260 27.81 -9.14 19.08
N LEU A 261 29.09 -9.41 18.85
CA LEU A 261 29.53 -10.22 17.70
C LEU A 261 29.42 -11.72 18.00
N VAL A 262 28.74 -12.48 17.14
CA VAL A 262 28.64 -13.96 17.18
C VAL A 262 28.81 -14.49 15.76
N GLN A 263 29.77 -15.40 15.54
CA GLN A 263 30.06 -15.97 14.20
C GLN A 263 30.29 -14.88 13.12
N GLY A 264 30.98 -13.79 13.47
CA GLY A 264 31.22 -12.66 12.57
C GLY A 264 30.01 -11.73 12.33
N ASN A 265 28.82 -12.08 12.83
CA ASN A 265 27.58 -11.33 12.64
C ASN A 265 27.17 -10.60 13.93
N TRP A 266 26.42 -9.51 13.80
CA TRP A 266 25.94 -8.74 14.94
C TRP A 266 24.63 -9.28 15.47
N VAL A 267 24.60 -9.60 16.76
CA VAL A 267 23.46 -10.14 17.49
C VAL A 267 23.02 -9.16 18.55
N VAL A 268 21.75 -8.79 18.58
CA VAL A 268 21.19 -7.88 19.60
C VAL A 268 21.45 -8.40 21.02
N LYS A 269 21.81 -7.51 21.95
CA LYS A 269 22.04 -7.86 23.35
C LYS A 269 20.74 -8.24 24.06
N SER A 270 20.86 -9.08 25.07
CA SER A 270 19.70 -9.61 25.79
C SER A 270 18.94 -8.54 26.58
N ASP A 271 19.65 -7.56 27.15
CA ASP A 271 19.08 -6.42 27.89
C ASP A 271 18.32 -5.42 27.00
N VAL A 272 18.58 -5.41 25.69
CA VAL A 272 17.81 -4.64 24.70
C VAL A 272 16.47 -5.31 24.39
N LEU A 273 16.41 -6.65 24.48
CA LEU A 273 15.20 -7.44 24.23
C LEU A 273 14.34 -7.61 25.48
N TYR A 274 14.97 -7.81 26.64
CA TYR A 274 14.33 -8.07 27.93
C TYR A 274 14.76 -7.02 28.96
N PRO A 275 14.09 -5.85 29.01
CA PRO A 275 14.28 -4.86 30.07
C PRO A 275 13.99 -5.44 31.46
N LYS A 276 14.62 -4.89 32.51
CA LYS A 276 14.60 -5.43 33.90
C LYS A 276 13.20 -5.58 34.53
N ASP A 277 12.22 -4.86 34.01
CA ASP A 277 10.82 -4.83 34.44
C ASP A 277 9.93 -5.81 33.66
N THR A 278 10.51 -6.65 32.79
CA THR A 278 9.77 -7.63 31.99
C THR A 278 9.94 -9.06 32.50
N SER A 279 9.02 -9.94 32.11
CA SER A 279 9.05 -11.37 32.41
C SER A 279 8.67 -12.18 31.18
N SER A 280 9.00 -13.48 31.20
CA SER A 280 8.66 -14.38 30.10
C SER A 280 7.14 -14.44 29.91
N PRO A 281 6.64 -14.33 28.67
CA PRO A 281 5.22 -14.54 28.37
C PRO A 281 4.81 -16.02 28.52
N HIS A 282 5.76 -16.95 28.54
CA HIS A 282 5.50 -18.38 28.63
C HIS A 282 5.61 -18.92 30.05
N SER A 283 6.62 -18.48 30.81
CA SER A 283 6.96 -19.06 32.12
C SER A 283 6.86 -18.07 33.29
N GLY A 284 6.68 -16.77 33.02
CA GLY A 284 6.70 -15.72 34.04
C GLY A 284 8.08 -15.46 34.66
N VAL A 285 9.14 -16.12 34.15
CA VAL A 285 10.50 -15.96 34.64
C VAL A 285 11.00 -14.52 34.42
N PRO A 286 11.66 -13.88 35.41
CA PRO A 286 12.16 -12.51 35.27
C PRO A 286 13.19 -12.33 34.15
N ALA A 287 13.22 -11.13 33.56
CA ALA A 287 14.12 -10.76 32.49
C ALA A 287 15.61 -11.05 32.77
N GLU A 288 16.08 -10.89 34.01
CA GLU A 288 17.49 -11.18 34.35
C GLU A 288 17.85 -12.64 34.12
N VAL A 289 16.92 -13.56 34.37
CA VAL A 289 17.13 -14.99 34.19
C VAL A 289 17.05 -15.35 32.71
N LEU A 290 16.11 -14.75 31.96
CA LEU A 290 16.04 -14.88 30.51
C LEU A 290 17.31 -14.36 29.82
N CYS A 291 17.82 -13.21 30.28
CA CYS A 291 19.06 -12.65 29.76
C CYS A 291 20.24 -13.60 29.93
N ARG A 292 20.42 -14.19 31.11
CA ARG A 292 21.49 -15.17 31.36
C ARG A 292 21.32 -16.43 30.52
N GLY A 293 20.09 -16.93 30.39
CA GLY A 293 19.81 -18.11 29.57
C GLY A 293 20.06 -17.85 28.08
N ARG A 294 19.66 -16.69 27.57
CA ARG A 294 19.92 -16.27 26.20
C ARG A 294 21.42 -16.04 25.97
N ASP A 295 22.12 -15.35 26.87
CA ASP A 295 23.55 -15.12 26.80
C ASP A 295 24.33 -16.45 26.78
N PHE A 296 23.87 -17.47 27.51
CA PHE A 296 24.44 -18.82 27.44
C PHE A 296 24.29 -19.46 26.06
N VAL A 297 23.11 -19.35 25.42
CA VAL A 297 22.90 -19.81 24.05
C VAL A 297 23.83 -19.08 23.07
N MET A 298 23.96 -17.76 23.22
CA MET A 298 24.79 -16.95 22.32
C MET A 298 26.27 -17.25 22.49
N TRP A 299 26.72 -17.43 23.74
CA TRP A 299 28.06 -17.90 24.02
C TRP A 299 28.31 -19.29 23.43
N LYS A 300 27.37 -20.23 23.51
CA LYS A 300 27.52 -21.55 22.85
C LYS A 300 27.70 -21.40 21.34
N PHE A 301 26.97 -20.49 20.69
CA PHE A 301 27.17 -20.18 19.28
C PHE A 301 28.53 -19.53 18.94
N THR A 302 29.24 -18.96 19.92
CA THR A 302 30.63 -18.51 19.71
C THR A 302 31.64 -19.66 19.66
N GLN A 303 31.28 -20.82 20.22
CA GLN A 303 32.15 -22.00 20.31
C GLN A 303 31.86 -23.02 19.21
N ASP A 304 30.57 -23.24 18.92
CA ASP A 304 30.10 -24.18 17.90
C ASP A 304 29.04 -23.50 17.02
N ARG A 305 28.89 -23.94 15.78
CA ARG A 305 27.80 -23.52 14.90
C ARG A 305 26.46 -24.11 15.31
N TRP A 306 26.47 -25.18 16.11
CA TRP A 306 25.30 -25.97 16.48
C TRP A 306 25.02 -25.93 17.98
N VAL A 307 23.74 -25.84 18.35
CA VAL A 307 23.29 -25.88 19.74
C VAL A 307 22.13 -26.86 19.90
N VAL A 308 22.19 -27.71 20.93
CA VAL A 308 21.15 -28.69 21.23
C VAL A 308 20.22 -28.14 22.32
N ARG A 309 18.93 -27.94 21.98
CA ARG A 309 17.91 -27.38 22.90
C ARG A 309 17.81 -28.13 24.23
N LYS A 310 17.91 -29.46 24.22
CA LYS A 310 17.84 -30.30 25.43
C LYS A 310 18.99 -30.02 26.40
N GLU A 311 20.21 -29.83 25.89
CA GLU A 311 21.38 -29.50 26.70
C GLU A 311 21.23 -28.10 27.31
N VAL A 312 20.77 -27.13 26.51
CA VAL A 312 20.53 -25.77 26.99
C VAL A 312 19.51 -25.78 28.12
N ALA A 313 18.34 -26.39 27.92
CA ALA A 313 17.29 -26.46 28.95
C ALA A 313 17.78 -27.17 30.23
N ALA A 314 18.60 -28.23 30.09
CA ALA A 314 19.17 -28.94 31.22
C ALA A 314 20.13 -28.07 32.06
N VAL A 315 20.91 -27.19 31.41
CA VAL A 315 21.85 -26.28 32.08
C VAL A 315 21.14 -25.06 32.64
N THR A 316 20.33 -24.37 31.83
CA THR A 316 19.73 -23.08 32.21
C THR A 316 18.54 -23.23 33.15
N LYS A 317 17.95 -24.43 33.22
CA LYS A 317 16.71 -24.73 33.95
C LYS A 317 15.51 -23.90 33.50
N LEU A 318 15.59 -23.27 32.32
CA LEU A 318 14.46 -22.59 31.69
C LEU A 318 13.49 -23.59 31.10
N CYS A 319 12.21 -23.20 30.98
CA CYS A 319 11.25 -24.05 30.31
C CYS A 319 11.67 -24.25 28.84
N PRO A 320 11.31 -25.39 28.22
CA PRO A 320 11.67 -25.65 26.84
C PRO A 320 11.20 -24.54 25.90
N GLU A 321 10.05 -23.93 26.14
CA GLU A 321 9.42 -22.89 25.32
C GLU A 321 10.27 -21.62 25.28
N ASP A 322 10.78 -21.14 26.43
CA ASP A 322 11.69 -19.97 26.49
C ASP A 322 12.97 -20.24 25.70
N VAL A 323 13.56 -21.42 25.88
CA VAL A 323 14.78 -21.81 25.14
C VAL A 323 14.51 -21.90 23.65
N LYS A 324 13.33 -22.37 23.25
CA LYS A 324 12.91 -22.46 21.85
C LYS A 324 12.80 -21.06 21.25
N ASP A 325 12.16 -20.13 21.95
CA ASP A 325 11.98 -18.75 21.51
C ASP A 325 13.34 -18.06 21.28
N PHE A 326 14.32 -18.26 22.17
CA PHE A 326 15.67 -17.73 21.97
C PHE A 326 16.34 -18.26 20.69
N LEU A 327 16.15 -19.56 20.41
CA LEU A 327 16.75 -20.22 19.26
C LEU A 327 16.06 -19.80 17.95
N GLU A 328 14.74 -19.68 17.93
CA GLU A 328 13.99 -19.25 16.73
C GLU A 328 14.39 -17.85 16.25
N HIS A 329 14.77 -16.96 17.18
CA HIS A 329 15.23 -15.61 16.83
C HIS A 329 16.56 -15.55 16.05
N MET A 330 17.39 -16.59 16.11
CA MET A 330 18.79 -16.50 15.65
C MET A 330 19.35 -17.76 14.99
N SER A 331 18.58 -18.84 14.95
CA SER A 331 19.02 -20.13 14.47
C SER A 331 17.87 -20.87 13.79
N VAL A 332 18.24 -21.86 12.97
CA VAL A 332 17.28 -22.68 12.22
C VAL A 332 17.40 -24.12 12.71
N ALA A 333 16.26 -24.73 13.03
CA ALA A 333 16.21 -26.13 13.42
C ALA A 333 16.61 -27.04 12.25
N ARG A 334 17.50 -28.01 12.52
CA ARG A 334 17.89 -29.05 11.57
C ARG A 334 17.64 -30.42 12.17
N ILE A 335 17.08 -31.31 11.35
CA ILE A 335 16.78 -32.68 11.73
C ILE A 335 18.08 -33.37 12.19
N ASN A 336 18.04 -33.98 13.38
CA ASN A 336 19.13 -34.75 13.99
C ASN A 336 20.44 -34.00 14.30
N LYS A 337 20.50 -32.66 14.15
CA LYS A 337 21.71 -31.85 14.45
C LYS A 337 21.48 -30.72 15.45
N GLY A 338 20.25 -30.47 15.86
CA GLY A 338 19.90 -29.36 16.76
C GLY A 338 19.62 -28.08 15.99
N TRP A 339 20.08 -26.95 16.51
CA TRP A 339 19.85 -25.62 15.94
C TRP A 339 21.14 -25.05 15.37
N GLU A 340 21.09 -24.68 14.10
CA GLU A 340 22.21 -24.09 13.37
C GLU A 340 22.13 -22.57 13.41
N PHE A 341 23.23 -21.87 13.70
CA PHE A 341 23.26 -20.41 13.60
C PHE A 341 22.78 -19.95 12.21
N MET A 342 21.86 -18.98 12.18
CA MET A 342 21.07 -18.64 11.00
C MET A 342 21.93 -18.12 9.83
N LEU A 343 23.01 -17.39 10.13
CA LEU A 343 23.86 -16.78 9.13
C LEU A 343 25.17 -17.57 8.91
N PRO A 344 25.77 -17.47 7.71
CA PRO A 344 27.14 -17.95 7.51
C PRO A 344 28.12 -17.12 8.35
N TYR A 345 29.31 -17.67 8.59
CA TYR A 345 30.37 -16.94 9.27
C TYR A 345 30.86 -15.77 8.40
N ASP A 346 30.78 -14.55 8.91
CA ASP A 346 31.18 -13.34 8.16
C ASP A 346 32.70 -13.14 8.25
N GLU A 347 33.43 -13.82 7.37
CA GLU A 347 34.89 -13.70 7.27
C GLU A 347 35.34 -12.28 6.91
N ASP A 348 34.56 -11.58 6.10
CA ASP A 348 34.91 -10.26 5.58
C ASP A 348 34.92 -9.24 6.71
N PHE A 349 33.90 -9.26 7.56
CA PHE A 349 33.86 -8.41 8.75
C PHE A 349 35.04 -8.68 9.68
N VAL A 350 35.32 -9.96 9.93
CA VAL A 350 36.39 -10.39 10.86
C VAL A 350 37.77 -9.96 10.35
N LYS A 351 38.03 -10.10 9.05
CA LYS A 351 39.29 -9.66 8.43
C LYS A 351 39.43 -8.14 8.42
N LYS A 352 38.33 -7.40 8.20
CA LYS A 352 38.34 -5.93 8.12
C LYS A 352 38.45 -5.24 9.47
N HIS A 353 37.93 -5.84 10.55
CA HIS A 353 37.86 -5.22 11.89
C HIS A 353 38.45 -6.10 13.01
N PRO A 354 39.74 -6.49 12.93
CA PRO A 354 40.34 -7.45 13.88
C PRO A 354 40.41 -6.93 15.33
N ASP A 355 40.56 -5.62 15.51
CA ASP A 355 40.59 -4.96 16.82
C ASP A 355 39.24 -5.05 17.54
N ILE A 356 38.14 -4.89 16.80
CA ILE A 356 36.78 -5.04 17.33
C ILE A 356 36.52 -6.49 17.68
N VAL A 357 36.91 -7.44 16.81
CA VAL A 357 36.77 -8.88 17.06
C VAL A 357 37.50 -9.27 18.36
N GLN A 358 38.73 -8.80 18.55
CA GLN A 358 39.49 -9.07 19.77
C GLN A 358 38.79 -8.50 21.02
N ARG A 359 38.28 -7.26 20.95
CA ARG A 359 37.54 -6.65 22.06
C ARG A 359 36.25 -7.42 22.39
N GLN A 360 35.49 -7.82 21.36
CA GLN A 360 34.27 -8.61 21.53
C GLN A 360 34.58 -9.98 22.14
N HIS A 361 35.69 -10.62 21.75
CA HIS A 361 36.14 -11.86 22.38
C HIS A 361 36.42 -11.67 23.88
N MET A 362 37.11 -10.59 24.28
CA MET A 362 37.34 -10.29 25.70
C MET A 362 36.03 -10.04 26.48
N LEU A 363 35.03 -9.41 25.84
CA LEU A 363 33.70 -9.25 26.45
C LEU A 363 33.00 -10.59 26.65
N TRP A 364 33.05 -11.49 25.66
CA TRP A 364 32.50 -12.84 25.77
C TRP A 364 33.19 -13.67 26.85
N MET A 365 34.51 -13.55 27.03
CA MET A 365 35.23 -14.18 28.15
C MET A 365 34.69 -13.70 29.51
N GLY A 366 34.40 -12.40 29.63
CA GLY A 366 33.76 -11.84 30.83
C GLY A 366 32.34 -12.38 31.07
N ILE A 367 31.55 -12.58 30.01
CA ILE A 367 30.22 -13.18 30.08
C ILE A 367 30.33 -14.65 30.47
N GLN A 368 31.23 -15.41 29.84
CA GLN A 368 31.51 -16.80 30.17
C GLN A 368 31.83 -16.98 31.67
N ALA A 369 32.74 -16.18 32.21
CA ALA A 369 33.09 -16.25 33.63
C ALA A 369 31.90 -15.99 34.58
N LYS A 370 30.92 -15.17 34.16
CA LYS A 370 29.67 -14.97 34.90
C LYS A 370 28.75 -16.19 34.78
N LEU A 371 28.61 -16.75 33.57
CA LEU A 371 27.78 -17.93 33.31
C LEU A 371 28.31 -19.17 34.03
N GLU A 372 29.63 -19.38 34.07
CA GLU A 372 30.27 -20.48 34.79
C GLU A 372 29.94 -20.45 36.29
N LYS A 373 29.96 -19.26 36.91
CA LYS A 373 29.59 -19.07 38.31
C LYS A 373 28.11 -19.34 38.58
N VAL A 374 27.22 -18.96 37.65
CA VAL A 374 25.77 -19.09 37.83
C VAL A 374 25.30 -20.53 37.58
N TYR A 375 25.87 -21.20 36.56
CA TYR A 375 25.43 -22.53 36.15
C TYR A 375 26.33 -23.67 36.62
N ASN A 376 27.40 -23.39 37.39
CA ASN A 376 28.36 -24.38 37.89
C ASN A 376 28.88 -25.32 36.78
N LEU A 377 29.28 -24.74 35.65
CA LEU A 377 29.78 -25.51 34.51
C LEU A 377 31.09 -26.22 34.90
N LEU A 378 31.12 -27.56 34.83
CA LEU A 378 32.33 -28.36 35.11
C LEU A 378 33.43 -28.06 34.08
N LYS A 379 34.66 -27.85 34.54
CA LYS A 379 35.84 -27.52 33.72
C LYS A 379 36.29 -28.59 32.72
N GLU A 380 35.67 -29.77 32.69
CA GLU A 380 36.14 -30.91 31.87
C GLU A 380 35.83 -30.83 30.37
N HIS A 381 35.10 -29.81 29.90
CA HIS A 381 34.85 -29.61 28.46
C HIS A 381 35.73 -28.53 27.79
N LEU A 382 36.73 -27.97 28.48
CA LEU A 382 37.42 -26.74 28.08
C LEU A 382 38.86 -26.89 27.57
N THR A 383 39.28 -28.06 27.06
CA THR A 383 40.51 -28.10 26.25
C THR A 383 40.17 -27.92 24.78
N PRO A 384 40.66 -26.85 24.11
CA PRO A 384 40.70 -26.86 22.65
C PRO A 384 41.61 -28.02 22.27
N LYS A 385 41.13 -28.95 21.43
CA LYS A 385 42.03 -29.84 20.71
C LYS A 385 43.00 -28.96 19.92
N LYS A 386 44.25 -28.90 20.37
CA LYS A 386 45.40 -28.39 19.63
C LYS A 386 45.28 -28.95 18.21
N GLN A 387 45.15 -28.08 17.21
CA GLN A 387 45.36 -28.47 15.82
C GLN A 387 46.81 -28.92 15.71
N GLU A 388 47.04 -30.23 15.69
CA GLU A 388 48.24 -30.77 15.10
C GLU A 388 48.21 -30.43 13.62
N ALA A 389 49.23 -29.72 13.17
CA ALA A 389 49.57 -29.62 11.77
C ALA A 389 49.85 -31.04 11.26
N GLN A 390 48.89 -31.62 10.54
CA GLN A 390 49.11 -32.81 9.75
C GLN A 390 48.79 -32.48 8.29
N SER A 391 49.87 -32.22 7.56
CA SER A 391 49.95 -32.47 6.13
C SER A 391 49.58 -33.93 5.84
N ALA A 392 48.39 -34.17 5.31
CA ALA A 392 48.08 -35.37 4.55
C ALA A 392 46.86 -35.11 3.66
N HIS A 393 47.04 -35.31 2.35
CA HIS A 393 45.96 -35.29 1.37
C HIS A 393 44.80 -36.21 1.80
N PRO A 394 43.53 -35.78 1.66
CA PRO A 394 42.40 -36.68 1.89
C PRO A 394 42.35 -37.72 0.76
N LEU A 395 42.54 -38.99 1.11
CA LEU A 395 42.24 -40.12 0.23
C LEU A 395 40.75 -40.10 -0.11
N LEU A 396 40.45 -39.85 -1.38
CA LEU A 396 39.10 -39.88 -1.95
C LEU A 396 38.60 -41.33 -1.99
N VAL A 397 37.77 -41.72 -1.01
CA VAL A 397 37.08 -43.01 -1.03
C VAL A 397 35.95 -42.94 -2.07
N SER A 398 36.10 -43.70 -3.16
CA SER A 398 35.13 -43.83 -4.25
C SER A 398 33.75 -44.25 -3.73
N GLY A 399 32.69 -43.75 -4.38
CA GLY A 399 31.30 -44.10 -4.05
C GLY A 399 31.05 -45.61 -4.01
N GLU A 400 31.75 -46.37 -4.84
CA GLU A 400 31.63 -47.82 -4.94
C GLU A 400 32.20 -48.54 -3.70
N GLN A 401 33.29 -48.02 -3.12
CA GLN A 401 33.85 -48.56 -1.87
C GLN A 401 32.88 -48.31 -0.69
N ARG A 402 32.16 -47.19 -0.70
CA ARG A 402 31.12 -46.89 0.30
C ARG A 402 29.92 -47.85 0.19
N VAL A 403 29.49 -48.15 -1.03
CA VAL A 403 28.37 -49.10 -1.29
C VAL A 403 28.76 -50.52 -0.92
N ASN A 404 29.98 -50.96 -1.23
CA ASN A 404 30.44 -52.31 -0.88
C ASN A 404 30.58 -52.49 0.64
N MET A 405 31.04 -51.46 1.36
CA MET A 405 31.11 -51.50 2.83
C MET A 405 29.72 -51.53 3.48
N ALA A 406 28.73 -50.85 2.88
CA ALA A 406 27.33 -50.91 3.32
C ALA A 406 26.70 -52.29 3.04
N LYS A 407 26.93 -52.88 1.85
CA LYS A 407 26.47 -54.23 1.50
C LYS A 407 27.07 -55.31 2.41
N ALA A 408 28.35 -55.17 2.80
CA ALA A 408 29.00 -56.07 3.75
C ALA A 408 28.38 -56.00 5.15
N LYS A 409 28.06 -54.80 5.65
CA LYS A 409 27.36 -54.61 6.94
C LYS A 409 25.95 -55.19 6.93
N VAL A 410 25.22 -55.08 5.82
CA VAL A 410 23.88 -55.66 5.68
C VAL A 410 23.94 -57.20 5.70
N LYS A 411 24.90 -57.81 5.00
CA LYS A 411 25.10 -59.28 5.05
C LYS A 411 25.46 -59.78 6.45
N GLN A 412 26.26 -59.02 7.19
CA GLN A 412 26.62 -59.35 8.58
C GLN A 412 25.40 -59.26 9.52
N ASN A 413 24.56 -58.23 9.36
CA ASN A 413 23.35 -58.05 10.15
C ASN A 413 22.27 -59.10 9.84
N TYR A 414 22.15 -59.54 8.58
CA TYR A 414 21.20 -60.58 8.19
C TYR A 414 21.50 -61.92 8.90
N GLY A 415 22.78 -62.29 8.99
CA GLY A 415 23.21 -63.50 9.72
C GLY A 415 23.00 -63.43 11.24
N GLN A 416 22.99 -62.23 11.83
CA GLN A 416 22.63 -62.03 13.24
C GLN A 416 21.11 -62.11 13.45
N LEU A 417 20.32 -61.53 12.55
CA LEU A 417 18.86 -61.53 12.62
C LEU A 417 18.26 -62.94 12.45
N GLU A 418 18.84 -63.75 11.56
CA GLU A 418 18.44 -65.14 11.34
C GLU A 418 18.68 -66.02 12.59
N LYS A 419 19.80 -65.79 13.30
CA LYS A 419 20.12 -66.49 14.54
C LYS A 419 19.19 -66.08 15.70
N GLU A 420 18.85 -64.79 15.78
CA GLU A 420 17.89 -64.27 16.76
C GLU A 420 16.48 -64.85 16.51
N PHE A 421 16.07 -64.96 15.24
CA PHE A 421 14.79 -65.53 14.85
C PHE A 421 14.69 -67.03 15.14
N GLN A 422 15.75 -67.81 14.90
CA GLN A 422 15.78 -69.23 15.25
C GLN A 422 15.80 -69.47 16.77
N LYS A 423 16.45 -68.57 17.53
CA LYS A 423 16.45 -68.60 19.00
C LYS A 423 15.05 -68.33 19.57
N GLN A 424 14.35 -67.32 19.07
CA GLN A 424 12.97 -67.03 19.46
C GLN A 424 12.00 -68.16 19.09
N LYS A 425 12.21 -68.84 17.95
CA LYS A 425 11.40 -70.00 17.53
C LYS A 425 11.64 -71.25 18.39
N ALA A 426 12.82 -71.40 18.98
CA ALA A 426 13.12 -72.47 19.93
C ALA A 426 12.55 -72.18 21.33
N GLU A 427 12.59 -70.92 21.76
CA GLU A 427 12.01 -70.47 23.04
C GLU A 427 10.46 -70.52 23.05
N MET A 428 9.81 -70.38 21.88
CA MET A 428 8.36 -70.52 21.72
C MET A 428 7.84 -71.97 21.72
N LYS A 429 8.72 -72.99 21.59
CA LYS A 429 8.31 -74.41 21.58
C LYS A 429 8.38 -75.09 22.96
N SER A 430 8.88 -74.43 23.99
CA SER A 430 9.07 -75.02 25.33
C SER A 430 8.01 -74.62 26.36
N ASN A 431 7.06 -73.73 26.03
CA ASN A 431 6.00 -73.30 26.93
C ASN A 431 4.62 -73.51 26.29
N ASP A 432 4.14 -74.75 26.30
CA ASP A 432 2.73 -75.06 26.01
C ASP A 432 2.15 -75.94 27.12
N ALA A 433 1.67 -75.29 28.19
CA ALA A 433 0.68 -75.84 29.09
C ALA A 433 -0.07 -74.70 29.80
N SER A 434 -1.39 -74.67 29.59
CA SER A 434 -2.43 -73.92 30.34
C SER A 434 -2.58 -72.42 30.06
N ALA A 435 -3.52 -72.07 29.18
CA ALA A 435 -4.86 -71.57 29.55
C ALA A 435 -5.50 -70.77 28.40
N LYS A 436 -6.76 -71.12 28.08
CA LYS A 436 -7.63 -70.45 27.12
C LYS A 436 -8.12 -69.10 27.68
N MET A 437 -8.10 -68.03 26.87
CA MET A 437 -9.27 -67.17 26.65
C MET A 437 -9.08 -66.25 25.42
N ASP A 438 -10.22 -65.90 24.86
CA ASP A 438 -10.55 -65.47 23.51
C ASP A 438 -10.61 -63.93 23.39
N VAL A 439 -10.00 -63.32 22.36
CA VAL A 439 -10.49 -62.08 21.71
C VAL A 439 -9.97 -61.98 20.27
N SER A 440 -10.91 -62.08 19.33
CA SER A 440 -10.81 -61.79 17.90
C SER A 440 -10.66 -60.30 17.54
N ASN A 441 -10.00 -60.04 16.39
CA ASN A 441 -10.12 -58.89 15.47
C ASN A 441 -9.15 -57.70 15.61
N ILE A 442 -7.99 -57.78 14.93
CA ILE A 442 -7.43 -56.65 14.15
C ILE A 442 -6.94 -57.19 12.80
N ARG A 443 -7.50 -56.66 11.71
CA ARG A 443 -7.27 -57.07 10.31
C ARG A 443 -6.37 -56.03 9.66
N ILE A 444 -5.14 -56.40 9.31
CA ILE A 444 -4.23 -55.60 8.48
C ILE A 444 -4.49 -55.99 7.02
N LYS A 445 -4.72 -54.99 6.16
CA LYS A 445 -5.04 -55.15 4.75
C LYS A 445 -3.74 -55.20 3.95
N GLU A 446 -3.53 -56.30 3.24
CA GLU A 446 -2.44 -56.56 2.29
C GLU A 446 -2.67 -55.82 0.96
N GLU A 447 -1.58 -55.35 0.34
CA GLU A 447 -1.52 -55.02 -1.09
C GLU A 447 -0.69 -56.08 -1.85
N PRO A 448 -1.02 -56.38 -3.11
CA PRO A 448 -0.43 -57.50 -3.83
C PRO A 448 0.89 -57.16 -4.56
N VAL A 449 1.71 -58.19 -4.65
CA VAL A 449 3.01 -58.31 -5.34
C VAL A 449 2.83 -58.38 -6.86
N SER A 450 3.75 -57.79 -7.63
CA SER A 450 4.00 -58.11 -9.03
C SER A 450 5.50 -58.23 -9.27
N ASP A 451 5.90 -59.36 -9.86
CA ASP A 451 7.26 -59.79 -10.19
C ASP A 451 7.88 -58.99 -11.36
N GLU A 452 9.21 -58.80 -11.32
CA GLU A 452 10.07 -58.38 -12.45
C GLU A 452 10.48 -59.61 -13.31
N GLU A 453 11.01 -59.57 -14.54
CA GLU A 453 12.08 -58.78 -15.22
C GLU A 453 12.01 -59.07 -16.78
N PRO A 454 13.05 -58.88 -17.65
CA PRO A 454 13.80 -57.69 -18.13
C PRO A 454 13.95 -57.62 -19.69
N MET A 455 14.85 -56.73 -20.18
CA MET A 455 15.44 -56.58 -21.56
C MET A 455 14.62 -55.71 -22.55
N ASP A 456 15.19 -54.86 -23.40
CA ASP A 456 16.53 -54.85 -24.00
C ASP A 456 16.91 -53.46 -24.57
N THR A 457 18.17 -53.34 -24.97
CA THR A 457 18.92 -52.14 -25.39
C THR A 457 18.93 -51.87 -26.91
N SER A 458 19.44 -50.69 -27.30
CA SER A 458 20.00 -50.28 -28.63
C SER A 458 18.98 -49.78 -29.70
N ALA A 459 19.27 -48.85 -30.63
CA ALA A 459 20.42 -47.99 -30.96
C ALA A 459 20.04 -46.95 -32.06
N TYR A 460 21.05 -46.14 -32.46
CA TYR A 460 21.23 -45.31 -33.68
C TYR A 460 20.72 -43.86 -33.63
N GLU A 461 21.64 -42.88 -33.47
CA GLU A 461 22.46 -42.18 -34.48
C GLU A 461 21.64 -41.13 -35.27
N GLY A 462 22.06 -39.87 -35.45
CA GLY A 462 23.31 -39.21 -35.12
C GLY A 462 23.32 -37.76 -35.65
N MET A 463 24.38 -37.05 -35.26
CA MET A 463 24.97 -35.82 -35.84
C MET A 463 24.18 -34.50 -35.77
N ASN A 464 24.80 -33.32 -35.67
CA ASN A 464 26.06 -32.80 -35.11
C ASN A 464 25.98 -31.27 -35.31
N ASN A 465 26.26 -30.47 -34.28
CA ASN A 465 27.39 -29.52 -34.16
C ASN A 465 27.25 -28.19 -34.96
N GLY A 466 27.67 -27.05 -34.44
CA GLY A 466 28.51 -26.85 -33.26
C GLY A 466 28.68 -25.41 -32.81
N ILE A 467 29.25 -25.35 -31.62
CA ILE A 467 29.86 -24.21 -30.92
C ILE A 467 31.18 -23.86 -31.60
N VAL A 468 31.55 -22.56 -31.68
CA VAL A 468 32.92 -22.06 -31.35
C VAL A 468 32.86 -20.57 -30.99
N ASN A 469 33.63 -20.22 -29.97
CA ASN A 469 33.90 -18.90 -29.37
C ASN A 469 34.64 -17.89 -30.29
N GLY A 470 34.41 -16.59 -30.04
CA GLY A 470 35.52 -15.62 -29.83
C GLY A 470 35.51 -14.27 -30.59
N LEU A 471 35.49 -13.19 -29.78
CA LEU A 471 36.11 -11.83 -29.95
C LEU A 471 35.29 -10.65 -30.56
N HIS A 472 35.13 -9.59 -29.72
CA HIS A 472 35.26 -8.11 -29.90
C HIS A 472 35.02 -7.47 -31.29
N ALA A 473 34.47 -6.26 -31.50
CA ALA A 473 34.09 -5.09 -30.69
C ALA A 473 33.18 -4.16 -31.55
N GLU A 474 32.93 -2.93 -31.07
CA GLU A 474 32.25 -1.74 -31.64
C GLU A 474 30.83 -1.58 -31.07
N GLU A 475 30.65 -0.87 -29.94
CA GLU A 475 30.46 0.59 -29.86
C GLU A 475 29.52 1.13 -30.94
N ASP A 476 28.26 1.37 -30.56
CA ASP A 476 27.63 2.65 -30.93
C ASP A 476 26.62 3.06 -29.86
N SER A 477 26.93 4.22 -29.29
CA SER A 477 26.16 4.98 -28.32
C SER A 477 25.13 5.83 -29.05
N MET A 478 23.85 5.71 -28.70
CA MET A 478 22.94 6.85 -28.83
C MET A 478 21.76 6.74 -27.85
N ASP A 479 21.79 7.61 -26.86
CA ASP A 479 20.67 7.98 -26.01
C ASP A 479 19.44 8.35 -26.84
N SER A 480 18.27 7.87 -26.43
CA SER A 480 17.00 8.58 -26.63
C SER A 480 15.99 8.20 -25.57
N LEU A 481 15.77 9.17 -24.68
CA LEU A 481 14.67 9.28 -23.74
C LEU A 481 13.31 9.19 -24.47
N ASN A 482 12.69 8.01 -24.42
CA ASN A 482 11.23 7.84 -24.27
C ASN A 482 10.93 6.33 -24.19
N GLY A 483 10.71 5.85 -22.96
CA GLY A 483 10.53 4.43 -22.68
C GLY A 483 9.19 3.89 -23.16
N HIS A 484 9.11 3.48 -24.43
CA HIS A 484 8.20 2.41 -24.82
C HIS A 484 8.97 1.09 -24.73
N LEU A 485 8.60 0.24 -23.76
CA LEU A 485 9.19 -1.10 -23.61
C LEU A 485 8.86 -1.96 -24.84
N PRO A 486 9.81 -2.79 -25.34
CA PRO A 486 9.54 -3.75 -26.41
C PRO A 486 8.45 -4.74 -25.96
N GLY A 487 7.52 -5.08 -26.85
CA GLY A 487 6.28 -5.81 -26.55
C GLY A 487 6.43 -7.12 -25.76
N GLY A 488 7.58 -7.81 -25.86
CA GLY A 488 7.85 -9.03 -25.09
C GLY A 488 8.13 -8.81 -23.60
N CYS A 489 8.42 -7.59 -23.16
CA CYS A 489 8.65 -7.28 -21.74
C CYS A 489 7.34 -7.09 -20.97
N ILE A 490 6.32 -6.50 -21.60
CA ILE A 490 4.98 -6.29 -21.01
C ILE A 490 4.30 -7.63 -20.73
N ASP A 491 4.42 -8.61 -21.63
CA ASP A 491 3.86 -9.94 -21.44
C ASP A 491 4.49 -10.68 -20.25
N ARG A 492 5.79 -10.51 -20.02
CA ARG A 492 6.48 -11.08 -18.85
C ARG A 492 6.04 -10.43 -17.52
N VAL A 493 5.88 -9.11 -17.50
CA VAL A 493 5.36 -8.40 -16.31
C VAL A 493 3.95 -8.87 -15.99
N ALA A 494 3.08 -9.00 -17.01
CA ALA A 494 1.72 -9.47 -16.84
C ALA A 494 1.66 -10.92 -16.31
N GLN A 495 2.52 -11.81 -16.80
CA GLN A 495 2.58 -13.21 -16.32
C GLN A 495 3.00 -13.30 -14.84
N GLU A 496 4.05 -12.59 -14.44
CA GLU A 496 4.52 -12.56 -13.05
C GLU A 496 3.47 -11.94 -12.12
N LEU A 497 2.82 -10.86 -12.56
CA LEU A 497 1.76 -10.22 -11.79
C LEU A 497 0.56 -11.15 -11.64
N LYS A 498 0.17 -11.86 -12.71
CA LYS A 498 -0.90 -12.85 -12.69
C LYS A 498 -0.59 -13.99 -11.72
N ALA A 499 0.65 -14.47 -11.68
CA ALA A 499 1.09 -15.52 -10.76
C ALA A 499 1.01 -15.07 -9.30
N PHE A 500 1.49 -13.86 -8.99
CA PHE A 500 1.36 -13.26 -7.67
C PHE A 500 -0.11 -13.13 -7.24
N VAL A 501 -0.96 -12.54 -8.07
CA VAL A 501 -2.37 -12.31 -7.76
C VAL A 501 -3.10 -13.65 -7.55
N SER A 502 -2.91 -14.61 -8.46
CA SER A 502 -3.54 -15.93 -8.37
C SER A 502 -3.13 -16.67 -7.09
N SER A 503 -1.85 -16.67 -6.75
CA SER A 503 -1.32 -17.30 -5.52
C SER A 503 -1.86 -16.64 -4.26
N THR A 504 -1.99 -15.31 -4.30
CA THR A 504 -2.47 -14.51 -3.18
C THR A 504 -3.96 -14.75 -2.90
N PHE A 505 -4.81 -14.70 -3.93
CA PHE A 505 -6.25 -14.93 -3.76
C PHE A 505 -6.59 -16.39 -3.45
N LYS A 506 -5.80 -17.37 -3.91
CA LYS A 506 -5.95 -18.77 -3.47
C LYS A 506 -5.68 -18.98 -1.99
N LYS A 507 -4.92 -18.09 -1.34
CA LYS A 507 -4.61 -18.18 0.10
C LYS A 507 -5.57 -17.35 0.95
N GLN A 508 -5.93 -16.15 0.47
CA GLN A 508 -6.66 -15.17 1.27
C GLN A 508 -8.17 -15.15 1.00
N PHE A 509 -8.59 -15.61 -0.18
CA PHE A 509 -9.96 -15.58 -0.73
C PHE A 509 -10.59 -14.20 -0.88
N VAL A 510 -10.49 -13.31 0.11
CA VAL A 510 -11.08 -11.97 0.11
C VAL A 510 -10.05 -10.95 0.58
N LEU A 511 -9.86 -9.88 -0.19
CA LEU A 511 -8.89 -8.81 0.08
C LEU A 511 -9.44 -7.45 -0.34
N THR A 512 -9.08 -6.40 0.39
CA THR A 512 -9.23 -5.02 -0.08
C THR A 512 -8.07 -4.65 -1.03
N LEU A 513 -8.23 -3.62 -1.85
CA LEU A 513 -7.12 -3.10 -2.67
C LEU A 513 -5.94 -2.66 -1.79
N SER A 514 -6.22 -2.04 -0.64
CA SER A 514 -5.20 -1.65 0.34
C SER A 514 -4.37 -2.85 0.80
N GLU A 515 -5.01 -3.95 1.20
CA GLU A 515 -4.32 -5.15 1.66
C GLU A 515 -3.59 -5.88 0.52
N LEU A 516 -4.17 -5.90 -0.68
CA LEU A 516 -3.49 -6.45 -1.85
C LEU A 516 -2.21 -5.68 -2.19
N LYS A 517 -2.24 -4.34 -2.14
CA LYS A 517 -1.07 -3.47 -2.33
C LYS A 517 -0.02 -3.73 -1.25
N ARG A 518 -0.43 -3.92 0.01
CA ARG A 518 0.47 -4.27 1.11
C ARG A 518 1.17 -5.62 0.87
N LEU A 519 0.41 -6.64 0.46
CA LEU A 519 0.96 -7.96 0.13
C LEU A 519 1.86 -7.93 -1.12
N PHE A 520 1.51 -7.11 -2.11
CA PHE A 520 2.33 -6.92 -3.30
C PHE A 520 3.67 -6.27 -2.96
N ASN A 521 3.68 -5.22 -2.13
CA ASN A 521 4.92 -4.61 -1.66
C ASN A 521 5.79 -5.57 -0.84
N LEU A 522 5.17 -6.43 -0.02
CA LEU A 522 5.89 -7.48 0.70
C LEU A 522 6.49 -8.51 -0.27
N HIS A 523 5.77 -8.85 -1.33
CA HIS A 523 6.28 -9.73 -2.38
C HIS A 523 7.45 -9.08 -3.12
N LEU A 524 7.36 -7.81 -3.51
CA LEU A 524 8.46 -7.05 -4.12
C LEU A 524 9.71 -7.06 -3.23
N ALA A 525 9.57 -6.89 -1.92
CA ALA A 525 10.68 -6.93 -0.98
C ALA A 525 11.38 -8.31 -0.89
N SER A 526 10.73 -9.38 -1.32
CA SER A 526 11.31 -10.73 -1.37
C SER A 526 12.04 -11.05 -2.68
N LEU A 527 11.91 -10.20 -3.70
CA LEU A 527 12.47 -10.40 -5.03
C LEU A 527 13.86 -9.76 -5.17
N PRO A 528 14.75 -10.33 -6.00
CA PRO A 528 16.08 -9.77 -6.22
C PRO A 528 16.00 -8.42 -6.95
N PRO A 529 16.92 -7.47 -6.69
CA PRO A 529 16.98 -6.20 -7.42
C PRO A 529 17.03 -6.40 -8.93
N GLY A 530 16.26 -5.59 -9.68
CA GLY A 530 16.15 -5.70 -11.13
C GLY A 530 15.08 -6.67 -11.63
N HIS A 531 14.30 -7.29 -10.75
CA HIS A 531 13.12 -8.07 -11.13
C HIS A 531 12.11 -7.25 -11.95
N THR A 532 11.45 -7.87 -12.92
CA THR A 532 10.52 -7.20 -13.85
C THR A 532 9.36 -6.50 -13.15
N LEU A 533 8.86 -7.06 -12.04
CA LEU A 533 7.80 -6.45 -11.21
C LEU A 533 8.18 -5.12 -10.53
N PHE A 534 9.46 -4.72 -10.55
CA PHE A 534 9.86 -3.36 -10.15
C PHE A 534 9.56 -2.30 -11.22
N SER A 535 9.12 -2.70 -12.43
CA SER A 535 8.54 -1.77 -13.40
C SER A 535 7.25 -1.21 -12.80
N GLY A 536 7.15 0.11 -12.61
CA GLY A 536 6.06 0.75 -11.86
C GLY A 536 4.65 0.23 -12.23
N ILE A 537 4.10 -0.66 -11.39
CA ILE A 537 2.76 -1.23 -11.57
C ILE A 537 1.75 -0.26 -10.99
N SER A 538 0.85 0.26 -11.83
CA SER A 538 -0.21 1.14 -11.37
C SER A 538 -1.30 0.37 -10.63
N ASP A 539 -2.01 1.05 -9.72
CA ASP A 539 -3.17 0.49 -9.04
C ASP A 539 -4.23 -0.02 -10.02
N LYS A 540 -4.38 0.63 -11.18
CA LYS A 540 -5.32 0.20 -12.21
C LYS A 540 -4.91 -1.13 -12.83
N MET A 541 -3.63 -1.29 -13.15
CA MET A 541 -3.09 -2.55 -13.70
C MET A 541 -3.21 -3.70 -12.70
N LEU A 542 -2.99 -3.44 -11.42
CA LEU A 542 -3.19 -4.43 -10.36
C LEU A 542 -4.67 -4.85 -10.25
N GLN A 543 -5.60 -3.90 -10.30
CA GLN A 543 -7.05 -4.18 -10.28
C GLN A 543 -7.50 -4.97 -11.52
N ASP A 544 -7.04 -4.58 -12.71
CA ASP A 544 -7.37 -5.27 -13.96
C ASP A 544 -6.86 -6.72 -13.92
N MET A 545 -5.64 -6.95 -13.42
CA MET A 545 -5.09 -8.29 -13.25
C MET A 545 -5.88 -9.15 -12.24
N VAL A 546 -6.41 -8.55 -11.18
CA VAL A 546 -7.30 -9.25 -10.24
C VAL A 546 -8.54 -9.78 -10.96
N LEU A 547 -9.19 -8.95 -11.78
CA LEU A 547 -10.36 -9.36 -12.54
C LEU A 547 -10.01 -10.45 -13.57
N ASP A 548 -8.84 -10.35 -14.22
CA ASP A 548 -8.35 -11.35 -15.19
C ASP A 548 -7.97 -12.70 -14.56
N THR A 549 -7.81 -12.77 -13.23
CA THR A 549 -7.53 -14.02 -12.49
C THR A 549 -8.78 -14.75 -12.00
N GLY A 550 -9.97 -14.32 -12.40
CA GLY A 550 -11.23 -14.94 -11.97
C GLY A 550 -11.71 -14.48 -10.60
N CYS A 551 -11.20 -13.35 -10.11
CA CYS A 551 -11.76 -12.67 -8.95
C CYS A 551 -12.88 -11.70 -9.38
N LYS A 552 -13.80 -11.40 -8.48
CA LYS A 552 -14.82 -10.35 -8.67
C LYS A 552 -14.66 -9.26 -7.63
N GLN A 553 -14.96 -8.03 -8.05
CA GLN A 553 -15.14 -6.92 -7.11
C GLN A 553 -16.51 -7.05 -6.43
N ILE A 554 -16.51 -7.01 -5.10
CA ILE A 554 -17.73 -7.07 -4.29
C ILE A 554 -18.08 -5.66 -3.85
N LEU A 555 -19.24 -5.17 -4.29
CA LEU A 555 -19.75 -3.84 -3.95
C LEU A 555 -20.39 -3.85 -2.55
N VAL A 556 -19.55 -3.95 -1.52
CA VAL A 556 -20.03 -3.94 -0.13
C VAL A 556 -20.64 -2.56 0.20
N PRO A 557 -21.87 -2.49 0.72
CA PRO A 557 -22.52 -1.21 1.03
C PRO A 557 -22.01 -0.66 2.37
N PHE A 558 -20.82 -0.06 2.37
CA PHE A 558 -20.23 0.55 3.56
C PHE A 558 -21.12 1.66 4.15
N PRO A 559 -21.12 1.88 5.48
CA PRO A 559 -21.86 2.97 6.11
C PRO A 559 -21.39 4.34 5.59
N PRO A 560 -22.28 5.34 5.44
CA PRO A 560 -21.92 6.70 5.00
C PRO A 560 -20.82 7.38 5.84
N GLN A 561 -20.74 7.01 7.12
CA GLN A 561 -19.78 7.52 8.11
C GLN A 561 -18.49 6.68 8.21
N THR A 562 -18.19 5.84 7.22
CA THR A 562 -16.97 5.02 7.23
C THR A 562 -15.72 5.91 7.16
N ALA A 563 -14.72 5.58 7.98
CA ALA A 563 -13.39 6.21 7.93
C ALA A 563 -12.43 5.50 6.94
N ALA A 564 -12.92 4.45 6.26
CA ALA A 564 -12.14 3.65 5.32
C ALA A 564 -11.67 4.51 4.14
N SER A 565 -10.41 4.36 3.77
CA SER A 565 -9.81 4.96 2.58
C SER A 565 -10.44 4.42 1.28
N PRO A 566 -10.32 5.13 0.14
CA PRO A 566 -10.83 4.65 -1.15
C PRO A 566 -10.32 3.24 -1.55
N ASP A 567 -9.11 2.87 -1.13
CA ASP A 567 -8.52 1.56 -1.40
C ASP A 567 -9.08 0.45 -0.49
N GLU A 568 -9.53 0.80 0.72
CA GLU A 568 -10.19 -0.14 1.63
C GLU A 568 -11.65 -0.41 1.24
N LEU A 569 -12.29 0.54 0.55
CA LEU A 569 -13.65 0.38 0.01
C LEU A 569 -13.71 -0.57 -1.20
N LYS A 570 -12.58 -0.84 -1.86
CA LYS A 570 -12.50 -1.75 -2.99
C LYS A 570 -12.20 -3.17 -2.52
N VAL A 571 -13.24 -3.98 -2.39
CA VAL A 571 -13.16 -5.37 -1.94
C VAL A 571 -13.17 -6.31 -3.15
N TYR A 572 -12.22 -7.24 -3.20
CA TYR A 572 -12.14 -8.28 -4.21
C TYR A 572 -12.21 -9.65 -3.54
N ALA A 573 -12.85 -10.60 -4.22
CA ALA A 573 -12.97 -11.97 -3.76
C ALA A 573 -12.73 -12.96 -4.91
N LEU A 574 -12.10 -14.09 -4.58
CA LEU A 574 -11.94 -15.21 -5.51
C LEU A 574 -13.33 -15.80 -5.80
N TRP A 575 -13.74 -15.76 -7.07
CA TRP A 575 -15.07 -16.22 -7.47
C TRP A 575 -15.11 -17.72 -7.75
N GLU A 576 -14.02 -18.25 -8.31
CA GLU A 576 -13.83 -19.67 -8.62
C GLU A 576 -12.44 -20.12 -8.17
N ALA A 577 -12.37 -20.94 -7.12
CA ALA A 577 -11.15 -21.58 -6.64
C ALA A 577 -10.92 -22.96 -7.29
N GLY A 578 -11.96 -23.54 -7.91
CA GLY A 578 -11.95 -24.88 -8.47
C GLY A 578 -12.18 -25.98 -7.44
N ASP A 579 -12.84 -25.66 -6.32
CA ASP A 579 -13.18 -26.62 -5.26
C ASP A 579 -14.70 -26.76 -5.08
N THR A 580 -15.14 -27.74 -4.31
CA THR A 580 -16.56 -28.03 -4.06
C THR A 580 -17.28 -26.93 -3.24
N TYR A 581 -16.56 -25.93 -2.75
CA TYR A 581 -17.10 -24.82 -1.94
C TYR A 581 -17.33 -23.54 -2.76
N ASP A 582 -17.04 -23.55 -4.06
CA ASP A 582 -17.23 -22.38 -4.93
C ASP A 582 -18.67 -21.86 -4.88
N GLN A 583 -19.66 -22.74 -5.05
CA GLN A 583 -21.06 -22.35 -5.01
C GLN A 583 -21.44 -21.70 -3.66
N HIS A 584 -20.95 -22.27 -2.55
CA HIS A 584 -21.18 -21.72 -1.21
C HIS A 584 -20.52 -20.35 -1.02
N ARG A 585 -19.29 -20.16 -1.51
CA ARG A 585 -18.62 -18.85 -1.46
C ARG A 585 -19.37 -17.82 -2.30
N GLN A 586 -19.82 -18.18 -3.49
CA GLN A 586 -20.55 -17.26 -4.38
C GLN A 586 -21.83 -16.74 -3.72
N VAL A 587 -22.66 -17.64 -3.16
CA VAL A 587 -23.86 -17.26 -2.38
C VAL A 587 -23.50 -16.34 -1.23
N LEU A 588 -22.45 -16.68 -0.46
CA LEU A 588 -21.98 -15.82 0.64
C LEU A 588 -21.56 -14.42 0.14
N LEU A 589 -20.80 -14.33 -0.94
CA LEU A 589 -20.32 -13.06 -1.49
C LEU A 589 -21.47 -12.20 -2.01
N GLU A 590 -22.51 -12.82 -2.58
CA GLU A 590 -23.73 -12.12 -2.98
C GLU A 590 -24.49 -11.53 -1.79
N ILE A 591 -24.54 -12.21 -0.65
CA ILE A 591 -25.12 -11.65 0.59
C ILE A 591 -24.41 -10.35 0.95
N PHE A 592 -23.07 -10.32 0.88
CA PHE A 592 -22.27 -9.15 1.23
C PHE A 592 -22.25 -8.05 0.17
N SER A 593 -22.68 -8.33 -1.08
CA SER A 593 -22.95 -7.27 -2.06
C SER A 593 -24.17 -6.40 -1.69
N LYS A 594 -25.05 -6.92 -0.83
CA LYS A 594 -26.27 -6.22 -0.38
C LYS A 594 -26.22 -5.82 1.09
N ASN A 595 -25.26 -6.34 1.85
CA ASN A 595 -25.19 -6.15 3.29
C ASN A 595 -23.75 -5.88 3.73
N TYR A 596 -23.54 -4.85 4.54
CA TYR A 596 -22.24 -4.60 5.16
C TYR A 596 -21.87 -5.68 6.18
N ARG A 597 -22.87 -6.19 6.92
CA ARG A 597 -22.73 -7.19 7.97
C ARG A 597 -23.99 -7.99 8.16
N VAL A 598 -23.87 -9.26 8.54
CA VAL A 598 -25.01 -10.16 8.75
C VAL A 598 -24.79 -11.09 9.96
N ARG A 599 -25.86 -11.66 10.50
CA ARG A 599 -25.77 -12.71 11.53
C ARG A 599 -25.50 -14.07 10.87
N ARG A 600 -24.85 -14.99 11.60
CA ARG A 600 -24.54 -16.35 11.10
C ARG A 600 -25.77 -17.08 10.55
N ASN A 601 -26.91 -16.95 11.22
CA ASN A 601 -28.16 -17.62 10.81
C ASN A 601 -28.67 -17.13 9.44
N VAL A 602 -28.43 -15.88 9.08
CA VAL A 602 -28.81 -15.34 7.76
C VAL A 602 -27.99 -16.03 6.67
N ILE A 603 -26.68 -16.17 6.90
CA ILE A 603 -25.76 -16.87 5.98
C ILE A 603 -26.17 -18.34 5.86
N GLN A 604 -26.41 -19.00 7.00
CA GLN A 604 -26.79 -20.41 7.01
C GLN A 604 -28.10 -20.66 6.26
N ASN A 605 -29.14 -19.84 6.49
CA ASN A 605 -30.42 -19.98 5.81
C ASN A 605 -30.31 -19.78 4.29
N GLN A 606 -29.54 -18.78 3.85
CA GLN A 606 -29.36 -18.51 2.42
C GLN A 606 -28.56 -19.63 1.73
N LEU A 607 -27.51 -20.13 2.39
CA LEU A 607 -26.74 -21.26 1.89
C LEU A 607 -27.62 -22.52 1.78
N SER A 608 -28.45 -22.81 2.79
CA SER A 608 -29.38 -23.94 2.74
C SER A 608 -30.42 -23.80 1.63
N GLN A 609 -30.86 -22.58 1.34
CA GLN A 609 -31.83 -22.31 0.27
C GLN A 609 -31.23 -22.51 -1.13
N GLU A 610 -29.99 -22.10 -1.35
CA GLU A 610 -29.37 -22.10 -2.69
C GLU A 610 -28.46 -23.30 -2.98
N CYS A 611 -27.91 -23.94 -1.94
CA CYS A 611 -27.00 -25.08 -2.06
C CYS A 611 -27.61 -26.41 -1.58
N GLY A 612 -28.82 -26.39 -0.98
CA GLY A 612 -29.55 -27.57 -0.50
C GLY A 612 -29.66 -27.68 1.04
N GLU A 613 -30.69 -28.38 1.52
CA GLU A 613 -31.07 -28.39 2.95
C GLU A 613 -30.08 -29.14 3.88
N ASP A 614 -29.21 -30.01 3.34
CA ASP A 614 -28.28 -30.87 4.12
C ASP A 614 -26.87 -30.27 4.32
N LEU A 615 -26.78 -28.95 4.48
CA LEU A 615 -25.50 -28.27 4.72
C LEU A 615 -24.93 -28.58 6.10
N ASN A 616 -23.79 -29.29 6.16
CA ASN A 616 -23.16 -29.63 7.42
C ASN A 616 -22.51 -28.38 8.03
N LYS A 617 -22.58 -28.25 9.36
CA LYS A 617 -21.97 -27.15 10.13
C LYS A 617 -20.51 -26.90 9.74
N GLN A 618 -19.76 -27.95 9.45
CA GLN A 618 -18.35 -27.87 9.05
C GLN A 618 -18.14 -27.12 7.72
N GLU A 619 -19.09 -27.23 6.78
CA GLU A 619 -19.00 -26.61 5.46
C GLU A 619 -19.25 -25.10 5.57
N VAL A 620 -20.27 -24.72 6.34
CA VAL A 620 -20.56 -23.32 6.66
C VAL A 620 -19.39 -22.68 7.42
N ASP A 621 -18.84 -23.37 8.43
CA ASP A 621 -17.71 -22.85 9.20
C ASP A 621 -16.44 -22.69 8.34
N ARG A 622 -16.24 -23.58 7.35
CA ARG A 622 -15.13 -23.47 6.40
C ARG A 622 -15.28 -22.25 5.50
N VAL A 623 -16.44 -22.06 4.88
CA VAL A 623 -16.71 -20.92 3.98
C VAL A 623 -16.62 -19.59 4.74
N LEU A 624 -17.13 -19.55 5.98
CA LEU A 624 -16.98 -18.38 6.86
C LEU A 624 -15.53 -18.11 7.22
N LYS A 625 -14.73 -19.15 7.48
CA LYS A 625 -13.29 -19.01 7.75
C LYS A 625 -12.52 -18.50 6.53
N ASP A 626 -12.93 -18.90 5.33
CA ASP A 626 -12.27 -18.50 4.08
C ASP A 626 -12.58 -17.04 3.74
N CYS A 627 -13.84 -16.59 3.85
CA CYS A 627 -14.25 -15.28 3.35
C CYS A 627 -14.49 -14.20 4.42
N CYS A 628 -14.77 -14.59 5.66
CA CYS A 628 -15.33 -13.68 6.66
C CYS A 628 -14.51 -13.57 7.96
N VAL A 629 -14.87 -12.57 8.76
CA VAL A 629 -14.43 -12.38 10.15
C VAL A 629 -15.64 -12.06 11.03
N SER A 630 -15.62 -12.53 12.27
CA SER A 630 -16.68 -12.27 13.26
C SER A 630 -16.26 -11.17 14.21
N TYR A 631 -17.08 -10.12 14.33
CA TYR A 631 -16.88 -9.01 15.27
C TYR A 631 -18.21 -8.59 15.90
N GLY A 632 -18.28 -8.54 17.23
CA GLY A 632 -19.49 -8.14 17.95
C GLY A 632 -20.74 -9.00 17.65
N GLY A 633 -20.55 -10.30 17.40
CA GLY A 633 -21.65 -11.23 17.05
C GLY A 633 -22.19 -11.09 15.62
N MET A 634 -21.56 -10.26 14.79
CA MET A 634 -21.88 -10.06 13.38
C MET A 634 -20.71 -10.54 12.52
N TRP A 635 -21.03 -11.02 11.32
CA TRP A 635 -20.05 -11.44 10.32
C TRP A 635 -19.88 -10.37 9.26
N TYR A 636 -18.64 -10.17 8.86
CA TYR A 636 -18.18 -9.20 7.86
C TYR A 636 -17.26 -9.92 6.87
N LEU A 637 -17.12 -9.41 5.65
CA LEU A 637 -16.03 -9.85 4.78
C LEU A 637 -14.68 -9.47 5.40
N LYS A 638 -13.66 -10.28 5.14
CA LYS A 638 -12.30 -9.98 5.60
C LYS A 638 -11.84 -8.63 5.05
N GLY A 639 -11.21 -7.83 5.92
CA GLY A 639 -10.70 -6.51 5.57
C GLY A 639 -11.74 -5.38 5.58
N THR A 640 -13.04 -5.67 5.80
CA THR A 640 -14.07 -4.60 5.82
C THR A 640 -14.39 -4.10 7.22
N VAL A 641 -13.92 -4.76 8.29
CA VAL A 641 -14.12 -4.32 9.68
C VAL A 641 -13.17 -3.16 9.99
N GLN A 642 -13.74 -2.00 10.23
CA GLN A 642 -13.02 -0.84 10.79
C GLN A 642 -12.78 -1.13 12.27
N SER A 643 -11.54 -1.47 12.64
CA SER A 643 -11.13 -1.86 14.00
C SER A 643 -10.52 -0.69 14.75
#